data_AF-A0A0E3V5F8-F1
#
_entry.id   AF-A0A0E3V5F8-F1
#
_cell.length_a   1.000
_cell.length_b   1.000
_cell.length_c   1.000
_cell.angle_alpha   90.00
_cell.angle_beta   90.00
_cell.angle_gamma   90.00
#
_symmetry.space_group_name_H-M   'P 1'
#
loop_
_entity.id
_entity.type
_entity.pdbx_description
1 polymer ?
#
loop_
_entity_poly.entity_id
_entity_poly.type
_entity_poly.pdbx_seq_one_letter_code
_entity_poly.pdbx_strand_id
1 'polypeptide(L)'
;MKIFTFVVFVSLFVASPIFAQTNYVSTTPSSTTPGADNTLVGIGAGNTNMSGASNLMIGRGSGTMNMAGTQNAFIGAMAGYSNSSGQNNSFFGFSSGYSNTIGNGNTFLGGYTGYQNTSGYNNVFTGQSAGRFNTTGNNNAFFGTGSGYSNTEGGDNVFVGSDAGGTNSTGSYNTFLGSLSGSANTTGAKNIFVGYKAGVTNSTGINNAFIGYTSGYSNTSGSESVYIGIGAGYNNTTANYNLFLGNLSGYSNTTGELNTFIGNASGYFNETGTNNTFIGHDAGRSNVNGGYNLFLGTRAGYNNSTGGYNLFFGNLTGYYNQGGNFNAFVGSGAGHRNQTGSSNTYIGQDAGINGNTAGDNVAIGRDAGAQNVSGSFNTFIGRSAGVSASNNNLTNATAIGANAQVAVSNALVLGNNANVGIGNTAPKAKLEITSSTSGVSGLRLTNLTSATSTSLVNQTKFLTVNAQGDVVLGSTSGSGARIAADADGSQWKTEGNNIKNINEGGVIIGNGIQQTPAGYRLYVSDGVLTEKVKVAIKTTDDWSDKVFERNYKLKSLSTVETYINKNQHLPGLPSAEEVVKEGVDVGAMEAKLLEKVEELTLYMIQLKKENDALKRQSVRMQKRINSLQRLNHK
;
A
#
# COMPACT_ATOMS: atom_id res chain seq x y z
N MET A 1 124.21 -8.10 -62.76
CA MET A 1 123.45 -7.15 -61.92
C MET A 1 122.21 -6.70 -62.69
N LYS A 2 121.03 -6.89 -62.09
CA LYS A 2 119.69 -6.29 -62.35
C LYS A 2 118.93 -6.69 -63.65
N ILE A 3 117.75 -7.36 -63.61
CA ILE A 3 116.40 -7.09 -62.98
C ILE A 3 115.58 -6.14 -63.89
N PHE A 4 114.30 -6.33 -64.30
CA PHE A 4 113.17 -7.27 -64.09
C PHE A 4 112.18 -7.08 -65.30
N THR A 5 111.66 -8.12 -65.98
CA THR A 5 110.35 -8.83 -65.78
C THR A 5 109.13 -8.12 -66.43
N PHE A 6 108.66 -8.50 -67.64
CA PHE A 6 107.72 -9.58 -68.09
C PHE A 6 106.23 -9.11 -68.19
N VAL A 7 105.62 -8.97 -69.40
CA VAL A 7 104.83 -9.98 -70.20
C VAL A 7 103.37 -10.09 -69.70
N VAL A 8 102.28 -10.22 -70.48
CA VAL A 8 101.95 -10.30 -71.92
C VAL A 8 100.42 -10.06 -72.10
N PHE A 9 100.05 -9.66 -73.32
CA PHE A 9 98.72 -9.59 -73.94
C PHE A 9 97.88 -10.89 -73.86
N VAL A 10 96.55 -10.79 -73.85
CA VAL A 10 95.65 -11.13 -74.98
C VAL A 10 94.17 -11.12 -74.50
N SER A 11 93.36 -10.53 -75.36
CA SER A 11 91.91 -10.29 -75.39
C SER A 11 90.97 -11.47 -75.07
N LEU A 12 89.85 -11.17 -74.40
CA LEU A 12 88.60 -11.91 -74.53
C LEU A 12 87.42 -10.93 -74.61
N PHE A 13 86.81 -10.81 -75.80
CA PHE A 13 85.46 -10.30 -75.99
C PHE A 13 84.52 -11.43 -75.55
N VAL A 14 83.76 -11.24 -74.48
CA VAL A 14 82.55 -12.02 -74.23
C VAL A 14 81.48 -11.03 -73.80
N ALA A 15 80.38 -11.03 -74.55
CA ALA A 15 79.15 -10.33 -74.28
C ALA A 15 78.81 -10.39 -72.78
N SER A 16 78.52 -9.24 -72.17
CA SER A 16 77.82 -9.22 -70.89
C SER A 16 76.50 -9.96 -71.08
N PRO A 17 76.27 -11.13 -70.47
CA PRO A 17 74.92 -11.58 -70.28
C PRO A 17 74.31 -10.57 -69.31
N ILE A 18 73.17 -10.00 -69.69
CA ILE A 18 72.25 -9.42 -68.71
C ILE A 18 72.01 -10.55 -67.69
N PHE A 19 72.60 -10.44 -66.50
CA PHE A 19 72.54 -11.48 -65.47
C PHE A 19 71.08 -11.67 -65.05
N ALA A 20 70.42 -12.64 -65.68
CA ALA A 20 69.16 -13.20 -65.24
C ALA A 20 69.44 -14.04 -63.98
N GLN A 21 68.85 -13.63 -62.85
CA GLN A 21 68.63 -14.38 -61.62
C GLN A 21 69.79 -15.24 -61.08
N THR A 22 70.51 -14.72 -60.09
CA THR A 22 71.33 -15.49 -59.13
C THR A 22 70.45 -16.30 -58.17
N ASN A 23 69.80 -17.35 -58.66
CA ASN A 23 69.12 -18.34 -57.80
C ASN A 23 70.16 -19.37 -57.32
N TYR A 24 70.69 -19.17 -56.10
CA TYR A 24 71.56 -20.14 -55.42
C TYR A 24 70.68 -21.07 -54.58
N VAL A 25 70.76 -22.39 -54.82
CA VAL A 25 70.17 -23.43 -53.97
C VAL A 25 71.31 -24.04 -53.16
N SER A 26 71.41 -23.70 -51.87
CA SER A 26 72.36 -24.31 -50.93
C SER A 26 71.62 -25.30 -50.05
N THR A 27 72.14 -26.52 -49.92
CA THR A 27 71.66 -27.48 -48.91
C THR A 27 72.39 -27.30 -47.57
N THR A 28 73.50 -26.57 -47.53
CA THR A 28 74.25 -26.22 -46.31
C THR A 28 74.90 -24.83 -46.44
N PRO A 29 74.82 -23.94 -45.43
CA PRO A 29 75.62 -22.71 -45.40
C PRO A 29 77.10 -23.01 -45.15
N SER A 30 77.99 -22.09 -45.53
CA SER A 30 79.46 -22.20 -45.37
C SER A 30 79.92 -22.04 -43.91
N SER A 31 79.35 -22.83 -43.00
CA SER A 31 79.62 -22.85 -41.56
C SER A 31 80.67 -23.92 -41.24
N THR A 32 81.47 -23.70 -40.20
CA THR A 32 82.41 -24.70 -39.68
C THR A 32 81.70 -25.84 -38.92
N THR A 33 80.44 -25.64 -38.54
CA THR A 33 79.53 -26.66 -37.98
C THR A 33 78.12 -26.50 -38.58
N PRO A 34 77.93 -26.87 -39.86
CA PRO A 34 76.65 -26.68 -40.54
C PRO A 34 75.58 -27.65 -40.00
N GLY A 35 74.39 -27.13 -39.72
CA GLY A 35 73.23 -27.97 -39.37
C GLY A 35 72.72 -28.79 -40.57
N ALA A 36 72.09 -29.92 -40.29
CA ALA A 36 71.62 -30.87 -41.30
C ALA A 36 70.25 -30.50 -41.91
N ASP A 37 69.96 -31.04 -43.10
CA ASP A 37 68.63 -31.03 -43.76
C ASP A 37 68.01 -29.65 -44.00
N ASN A 38 68.84 -28.64 -44.31
CA ASN A 38 68.38 -27.30 -44.64
C ASN A 38 68.18 -27.13 -46.16
N THR A 39 67.18 -26.35 -46.57
CA THR A 39 66.96 -25.93 -47.96
C THR A 39 66.96 -24.41 -48.05
N LEU A 40 68.00 -23.83 -48.66
CA LEU A 40 68.19 -22.39 -48.74
C LEU A 40 68.17 -21.94 -50.20
N VAL A 41 67.24 -21.06 -50.57
CA VAL A 41 67.06 -20.57 -51.95
C VAL A 41 66.97 -19.05 -52.00
N GLY A 42 67.93 -18.43 -52.67
CA GLY A 42 67.98 -16.97 -52.88
C GLY A 42 69.12 -16.26 -52.13
N ILE A 43 69.40 -15.02 -52.54
CA ILE A 43 70.55 -14.26 -52.02
C ILE A 43 70.37 -13.96 -50.52
N GLY A 44 71.34 -14.38 -49.70
CA GLY A 44 71.33 -14.14 -48.26
C GLY A 44 70.29 -14.97 -47.48
N ALA A 45 69.76 -16.03 -48.08
CA ALA A 45 68.92 -16.99 -47.39
C ALA A 45 69.79 -17.84 -46.43
N GLY A 46 69.39 -17.90 -45.15
CA GLY A 46 70.13 -18.54 -44.06
C GLY A 46 71.35 -17.77 -43.54
N ASN A 47 71.79 -18.10 -42.33
CA ASN A 47 72.99 -17.56 -41.70
C ASN A 47 74.25 -18.31 -42.17
N THR A 48 75.36 -17.58 -42.37
CA THR A 48 76.66 -18.17 -42.75
C THR A 48 77.26 -19.08 -41.68
N ASN A 49 76.88 -18.90 -40.42
CA ASN A 49 77.30 -19.71 -39.26
C ASN A 49 76.16 -20.59 -38.69
N MET A 50 75.20 -21.00 -39.52
CA MET A 50 74.05 -21.78 -39.06
C MET A 50 74.45 -23.18 -38.57
N SER A 51 74.13 -23.49 -37.31
CA SER A 51 74.15 -24.82 -36.69
C SER A 51 72.75 -25.45 -36.59
N GLY A 52 71.69 -24.67 -36.78
CA GLY A 52 70.30 -25.15 -36.80
C GLY A 52 69.97 -26.08 -37.97
N ALA A 53 69.09 -27.06 -37.74
CA ALA A 53 68.74 -28.12 -38.68
C ALA A 53 67.26 -28.07 -39.14
N SER A 54 66.99 -28.72 -40.27
CA SER A 54 65.64 -28.93 -40.83
C SER A 54 64.88 -27.64 -41.16
N ASN A 55 65.56 -26.61 -41.68
CA ASN A 55 64.94 -25.35 -42.07
C ASN A 55 64.72 -25.23 -43.58
N LEU A 56 63.60 -24.64 -44.00
CA LEU A 56 63.31 -24.21 -45.36
C LEU A 56 63.34 -22.68 -45.42
N MET A 57 64.21 -22.10 -46.24
CA MET A 57 64.34 -20.64 -46.39
C MET A 57 64.37 -20.27 -47.87
N ILE A 58 63.34 -19.58 -48.35
CA ILE A 58 63.17 -19.22 -49.77
C ILE A 58 62.90 -17.72 -49.88
N GLY A 59 63.76 -17.00 -50.60
CA GLY A 59 63.65 -15.57 -50.85
C GLY A 59 64.86 -14.79 -50.34
N ARG A 60 65.06 -13.60 -50.92
CA ARG A 60 66.19 -12.73 -50.56
C ARG A 60 66.16 -12.40 -49.06
N GLY A 61 67.25 -12.70 -48.35
CA GLY A 61 67.40 -12.38 -46.92
C GLY A 61 66.47 -13.17 -46.00
N SER A 62 65.92 -14.30 -46.43
CA SER A 62 65.08 -15.13 -45.57
C SER A 62 65.93 -15.82 -44.49
N GLY A 63 65.58 -15.67 -43.22
CA GLY A 63 66.29 -16.32 -42.10
C GLY A 63 67.78 -15.97 -41.96
N THR A 64 68.22 -14.79 -42.42
CA THR A 64 69.64 -14.39 -42.43
C THR A 64 70.33 -14.49 -41.07
N MET A 65 69.63 -14.20 -39.97
CA MET A 65 70.21 -14.27 -38.62
C MET A 65 70.09 -15.66 -37.97
N ASN A 66 69.50 -16.66 -38.64
CA ASN A 66 69.18 -17.95 -38.04
C ASN A 66 70.42 -18.80 -37.80
N MET A 67 70.96 -18.69 -36.59
CA MET A 67 72.16 -19.39 -36.16
C MET A 67 71.82 -20.78 -35.63
N ALA A 68 70.88 -20.90 -34.69
CA ALA A 68 70.60 -22.16 -33.98
C ALA A 68 69.13 -22.63 -34.08
N GLY A 69 68.27 -21.91 -34.79
CA GLY A 69 66.86 -22.24 -34.93
C GLY A 69 66.65 -23.47 -35.82
N THR A 70 65.66 -24.30 -35.47
CA THR A 70 65.38 -25.56 -36.15
C THR A 70 63.92 -25.64 -36.59
N GLN A 71 63.64 -26.48 -37.59
CA GLN A 71 62.27 -26.78 -38.03
C GLN A 71 61.46 -25.54 -38.49
N ASN A 72 62.14 -24.54 -39.06
CA ASN A 72 61.48 -23.32 -39.55
C ASN A 72 61.23 -23.37 -41.06
N ALA A 73 60.07 -22.87 -41.51
CA ALA A 73 59.74 -22.68 -42.92
C ALA A 73 59.50 -21.19 -43.21
N PHE A 74 60.46 -20.53 -43.85
CA PHE A 74 60.43 -19.12 -44.21
C PHE A 74 60.38 -18.96 -45.73
N ILE A 75 59.31 -18.38 -46.26
CA ILE A 75 59.11 -18.16 -47.69
C ILE A 75 58.68 -16.71 -47.94
N GLY A 76 59.50 -15.95 -48.64
CA GLY A 76 59.31 -14.53 -48.92
C GLY A 76 60.58 -13.74 -48.63
N ALA A 77 60.75 -12.60 -49.32
CA ALA A 77 61.90 -11.74 -49.05
C ALA A 77 61.84 -11.23 -47.60
N MET A 78 62.97 -11.36 -46.89
CA MET A 78 63.15 -10.98 -45.48
C MET A 78 62.22 -11.71 -44.49
N ALA A 79 61.58 -12.82 -44.88
CA ALA A 79 60.81 -13.63 -43.95
C ALA A 79 61.73 -14.22 -42.87
N GLY A 80 61.39 -14.02 -41.59
CA GLY A 80 62.18 -14.49 -40.45
C GLY A 80 63.60 -13.92 -40.35
N TYR A 81 63.85 -12.74 -40.94
CA TYR A 81 65.20 -12.15 -41.09
C TYR A 81 66.04 -12.18 -39.79
N SER A 82 65.43 -11.81 -38.66
CA SER A 82 66.11 -11.66 -37.36
C SER A 82 66.09 -12.92 -36.49
N ASN A 83 65.51 -14.04 -36.96
CA ASN A 83 65.37 -15.26 -36.17
C ASN A 83 66.75 -15.76 -35.81
N SER A 84 67.12 -15.80 -34.52
CA SER A 84 68.46 -16.21 -34.09
C SER A 84 68.47 -17.67 -33.62
N SER A 85 67.48 -18.04 -32.81
CA SER A 85 67.32 -19.40 -32.27
C SER A 85 65.87 -19.88 -32.18
N GLY A 86 64.89 -19.11 -32.68
CA GLY A 86 63.49 -19.53 -32.69
C GLY A 86 63.25 -20.78 -33.55
N GLN A 87 62.30 -21.62 -33.12
CA GLN A 87 62.05 -22.95 -33.66
C GLN A 87 60.58 -23.14 -34.05
N ASN A 88 60.32 -24.10 -34.95
CA ASN A 88 58.97 -24.49 -35.35
C ASN A 88 58.11 -23.34 -35.91
N ASN A 89 58.74 -22.37 -36.58
CA ASN A 89 58.03 -21.22 -37.14
C ASN A 89 57.74 -21.40 -38.63
N SER A 90 56.57 -20.95 -39.07
CA SER A 90 56.06 -21.03 -40.44
C SER A 90 55.71 -19.63 -40.95
N PHE A 91 56.65 -18.95 -41.63
CA PHE A 91 56.50 -17.57 -42.10
C PHE A 91 56.43 -17.50 -43.63
N PHE A 92 55.28 -17.09 -44.16
CA PHE A 92 54.99 -17.01 -45.58
C PHE A 92 54.54 -15.60 -45.96
N GLY A 93 55.37 -14.86 -46.68
CA GLY A 93 55.09 -13.50 -47.16
C GLY A 93 56.26 -12.54 -46.99
N PHE A 94 56.18 -11.38 -47.65
CA PHE A 94 57.20 -10.33 -47.57
C PHE A 94 57.35 -9.82 -46.12
N SER A 95 58.55 -9.92 -45.56
CA SER A 95 58.89 -9.52 -44.19
C SER A 95 57.98 -10.13 -43.10
N SER A 96 57.42 -11.31 -43.36
CA SER A 96 56.66 -12.06 -42.35
C SER A 96 57.59 -12.51 -41.22
N GLY A 97 57.25 -12.20 -39.97
CA GLY A 97 58.07 -12.51 -38.79
C GLY A 97 59.46 -11.86 -38.79
N TYR A 98 59.63 -10.70 -39.42
CA TYR A 98 60.94 -10.06 -39.65
C TYR A 98 61.81 -9.94 -38.40
N SER A 99 61.25 -9.48 -37.28
CA SER A 99 61.97 -9.24 -36.02
C SER A 99 61.96 -10.43 -35.06
N ASN A 100 61.42 -11.60 -35.43
CA ASN A 100 61.37 -12.76 -34.53
C ASN A 100 62.78 -13.13 -34.17
N THR A 101 63.16 -13.16 -32.89
CA THR A 101 64.52 -13.52 -32.47
C THR A 101 64.52 -14.93 -31.88
N ILE A 102 63.66 -15.15 -30.87
CA ILE A 102 63.57 -16.40 -30.10
C ILE A 102 62.16 -16.98 -30.04
N GLY A 103 61.17 -16.31 -30.64
CA GLY A 103 59.78 -16.78 -30.66
C GLY A 103 59.65 -18.13 -31.36
N ASN A 104 58.82 -19.01 -30.78
CA ASN A 104 58.67 -20.41 -31.21
C ASN A 104 57.22 -20.73 -31.61
N GLY A 105 57.04 -21.68 -32.51
CA GLY A 105 55.72 -22.25 -32.81
C GLY A 105 54.75 -21.27 -33.50
N ASN A 106 55.26 -20.24 -34.16
CA ASN A 106 54.43 -19.22 -34.79
C ASN A 106 54.12 -19.54 -36.26
N THR A 107 52.89 -19.30 -36.71
CA THR A 107 52.48 -19.42 -38.12
C THR A 107 52.01 -18.07 -38.64
N PHE A 108 52.75 -17.45 -39.55
CA PHE A 108 52.47 -16.12 -40.11
C PHE A 108 52.31 -16.18 -41.62
N LEU A 109 51.12 -15.83 -42.13
CA LEU A 109 50.77 -15.88 -43.54
C LEU A 109 50.28 -14.51 -44.05
N GLY A 110 51.10 -13.82 -44.83
CA GLY A 110 50.82 -12.51 -45.40
C GLY A 110 52.03 -11.58 -45.41
N GLY A 111 51.91 -10.44 -46.10
CA GLY A 111 52.94 -9.39 -46.02
C GLY A 111 52.92 -8.70 -44.66
N TYR A 112 54.08 -8.53 -44.03
CA TYR A 112 54.27 -7.88 -42.73
C TYR A 112 53.51 -8.52 -41.53
N THR A 113 53.04 -9.76 -41.67
CA THR A 113 52.43 -10.50 -40.55
C THR A 113 53.44 -10.75 -39.45
N GLY A 114 53.09 -10.44 -38.20
CA GLY A 114 53.98 -10.62 -37.05
C GLY A 114 55.33 -9.89 -37.18
N TYR A 115 55.41 -8.80 -37.95
CA TYR A 115 56.67 -8.14 -38.33
C TYR A 115 57.57 -7.83 -37.14
N GLN A 116 57.00 -7.30 -36.04
CA GLN A 116 57.75 -6.95 -34.82
C GLN A 116 57.73 -8.03 -33.73
N ASN A 117 57.24 -9.25 -34.01
CA ASN A 117 57.30 -10.32 -33.02
C ASN A 117 58.76 -10.55 -32.67
N THR A 118 59.16 -10.42 -31.41
CA THR A 118 60.53 -10.66 -30.96
C THR A 118 60.63 -12.01 -30.27
N SER A 119 59.79 -12.24 -29.26
CA SER A 119 59.81 -13.46 -28.43
C SER A 119 58.44 -14.09 -28.20
N GLY A 120 57.38 -13.57 -28.80
CA GLY A 120 56.03 -14.15 -28.72
C GLY A 120 56.00 -15.55 -29.33
N TYR A 121 55.24 -16.46 -28.73
CA TYR A 121 55.19 -17.87 -29.13
C TYR A 121 53.76 -18.36 -29.34
N ASN A 122 53.62 -19.45 -30.10
CA ASN A 122 52.34 -20.11 -30.41
C ASN A 122 51.28 -19.17 -31.02
N ASN A 123 51.70 -18.20 -31.83
CA ASN A 123 50.78 -17.29 -32.50
C ASN A 123 50.45 -17.75 -33.93
N VAL A 124 49.20 -17.62 -34.34
CA VAL A 124 48.74 -17.89 -35.72
C VAL A 124 48.17 -16.61 -36.32
N PHE A 125 48.92 -15.96 -37.22
CA PHE A 125 48.51 -14.72 -37.87
C PHE A 125 48.35 -14.92 -39.38
N THR A 126 47.21 -14.53 -39.93
CA THR A 126 46.90 -14.62 -41.37
C THR A 126 46.26 -13.32 -41.84
N GLY A 127 46.78 -12.74 -42.93
CA GLY A 127 46.29 -11.48 -43.51
C GLY A 127 47.34 -10.37 -43.44
N GLN A 128 47.30 -9.42 -44.37
CA GLN A 128 48.32 -8.37 -44.44
C GLN A 128 48.40 -7.59 -43.11
N SER A 129 49.61 -7.46 -42.56
CA SER A 129 49.88 -6.79 -41.28
C SER A 129 49.13 -7.33 -40.06
N ALA A 130 48.59 -8.55 -40.10
CA ALA A 130 48.01 -9.17 -38.91
C ALA A 130 49.09 -9.32 -37.82
N GLY A 131 48.79 -8.85 -36.60
CA GLY A 131 49.74 -8.87 -35.48
C GLY A 131 51.05 -8.12 -35.73
N ARG A 132 51.08 -7.11 -36.60
CA ARG A 132 52.33 -6.45 -37.06
C ARG A 132 53.21 -5.97 -35.90
N PHE A 133 52.62 -5.40 -34.87
CA PHE A 133 53.32 -4.85 -33.71
C PHE A 133 53.42 -5.81 -32.51
N ASN A 134 53.00 -7.07 -32.65
CA ASN A 134 53.12 -8.07 -31.57
C ASN A 134 54.59 -8.17 -31.20
N THR A 135 54.99 -7.89 -29.95
CA THR A 135 56.38 -8.00 -29.52
C THR A 135 56.58 -9.29 -28.72
N THR A 136 55.84 -9.44 -27.62
CA THR A 136 55.97 -10.56 -26.67
C THR A 136 54.68 -11.35 -26.49
N GLY A 137 53.54 -10.88 -27.03
CA GLY A 137 52.25 -11.57 -26.91
C GLY A 137 52.28 -13.01 -27.44
N ASN A 138 51.62 -13.91 -26.70
CA ASN A 138 51.61 -15.35 -26.94
C ASN A 138 50.19 -15.91 -27.12
N ASN A 139 50.10 -17.09 -27.74
CA ASN A 139 48.85 -17.84 -27.95
C ASN A 139 47.74 -17.05 -28.66
N ASN A 140 48.10 -16.12 -29.54
CA ASN A 140 47.11 -15.31 -30.26
C ASN A 140 46.76 -15.91 -31.62
N ALA A 141 45.50 -15.80 -32.03
CA ALA A 141 44.99 -16.27 -33.31
C ALA A 141 44.33 -15.11 -34.07
N PHE A 142 45.03 -14.54 -35.04
CA PHE A 142 44.60 -13.36 -35.79
C PHE A 142 44.36 -13.69 -37.28
N PHE A 143 43.16 -13.43 -37.78
CA PHE A 143 42.74 -13.73 -39.14
C PHE A 143 42.05 -12.52 -39.77
N GLY A 144 42.72 -11.85 -40.70
CA GLY A 144 42.20 -10.69 -41.41
C GLY A 144 43.29 -9.64 -41.65
N THR A 145 43.05 -8.73 -42.59
CA THR A 145 43.93 -7.57 -42.77
C THR A 145 43.87 -6.69 -41.52
N GLY A 146 45.04 -6.36 -40.95
CA GLY A 146 45.12 -5.50 -39.76
C GLY A 146 44.53 -6.09 -38.47
N SER A 147 44.14 -7.37 -38.43
CA SER A 147 43.66 -7.99 -37.19
C SER A 147 44.77 -8.00 -36.13
N GLY A 148 44.50 -7.45 -34.95
CA GLY A 148 45.49 -7.31 -33.88
C GLY A 148 46.70 -6.43 -34.24
N TYR A 149 46.56 -5.49 -35.18
CA TYR A 149 47.66 -4.72 -35.76
C TYR A 149 48.62 -4.14 -34.72
N SER A 150 48.10 -3.50 -33.67
CA SER A 150 48.87 -2.84 -32.61
C SER A 150 49.13 -3.71 -31.37
N ASN A 151 48.77 -5.00 -31.37
CA ASN A 151 48.98 -5.88 -30.21
C ASN A 151 50.46 -5.85 -29.86
N THR A 152 50.87 -5.55 -28.63
CA THR A 152 52.29 -5.57 -28.23
C THR A 152 52.53 -6.77 -27.33
N GLU A 153 51.85 -6.82 -26.19
CA GLU A 153 52.05 -7.82 -25.13
C GLU A 153 50.81 -8.67 -24.87
N GLY A 154 49.65 -8.30 -25.43
CA GLY A 154 48.38 -9.01 -25.23
C GLY A 154 48.47 -10.48 -25.64
N GLY A 155 47.98 -11.38 -24.78
CA GLY A 155 48.01 -12.83 -24.98
C GLY A 155 46.63 -13.47 -24.98
N ASP A 156 46.56 -14.68 -25.52
CA ASP A 156 45.36 -15.53 -25.54
C ASP A 156 44.15 -14.83 -26.21
N ASN A 157 44.39 -14.07 -27.27
CA ASN A 157 43.35 -13.37 -28.03
C ASN A 157 43.01 -14.09 -29.35
N VAL A 158 41.72 -14.07 -29.73
CA VAL A 158 41.23 -14.57 -31.02
C VAL A 158 40.57 -13.42 -31.77
N PHE A 159 41.19 -12.94 -32.85
CA PHE A 159 40.67 -11.85 -33.68
C PHE A 159 40.42 -12.31 -35.11
N VAL A 160 39.19 -12.22 -35.59
CA VAL A 160 38.79 -12.68 -36.92
C VAL A 160 37.97 -11.59 -37.61
N GLY A 161 38.51 -11.02 -38.68
CA GLY A 161 37.91 -9.93 -39.45
C GLY A 161 38.92 -8.80 -39.71
N SER A 162 38.62 -7.97 -40.72
CA SER A 162 39.45 -6.78 -40.99
C SER A 162 39.44 -5.86 -39.78
N ASP A 163 40.63 -5.52 -39.29
CA ASP A 163 40.89 -4.63 -38.16
C ASP A 163 40.19 -5.04 -36.84
N ALA A 164 39.84 -6.32 -36.70
CA ALA A 164 39.38 -6.88 -35.43
C ALA A 164 40.50 -6.72 -34.37
N GLY A 165 40.21 -6.05 -33.26
CA GLY A 165 41.22 -5.74 -32.24
C GLY A 165 42.37 -4.85 -32.73
N GLY A 166 42.15 -4.03 -33.77
CA GLY A 166 43.21 -3.28 -34.47
C GLY A 166 44.14 -2.47 -33.56
N THR A 167 43.62 -1.80 -32.53
CA THR A 167 44.44 -1.02 -31.58
C THR A 167 44.77 -1.75 -30.28
N ASN A 168 44.45 -3.04 -30.14
CA ASN A 168 44.72 -3.79 -28.91
C ASN A 168 46.20 -3.64 -28.59
N SER A 169 46.57 -3.20 -27.39
CA SER A 169 47.97 -3.02 -26.99
C SER A 169 48.37 -4.17 -26.05
N THR A 170 47.79 -4.18 -24.85
CA THR A 170 48.09 -5.16 -23.80
C THR A 170 46.87 -5.97 -23.35
N GLY A 171 45.71 -5.78 -23.98
CA GLY A 171 44.50 -6.52 -23.67
C GLY A 171 44.64 -8.02 -23.97
N SER A 172 44.23 -8.87 -23.02
CA SER A 172 44.35 -10.32 -23.11
C SER A 172 43.00 -11.02 -22.94
N TYR A 173 42.91 -12.28 -23.36
CA TYR A 173 41.72 -13.13 -23.24
C TYR A 173 40.49 -12.60 -24.00
N ASN A 174 40.69 -11.90 -25.12
CA ASN A 174 39.60 -11.35 -25.92
C ASN A 174 39.26 -12.23 -27.12
N THR A 175 37.98 -12.35 -27.44
CA THR A 175 37.48 -13.01 -28.66
C THR A 175 36.69 -12.02 -29.50
N PHE A 176 37.27 -11.54 -30.60
CA PHE A 176 36.64 -10.59 -31.51
C PHE A 176 36.41 -11.23 -32.88
N LEU A 177 35.15 -11.37 -33.28
CA LEU A 177 34.73 -11.98 -34.55
C LEU A 177 33.84 -11.03 -35.33
N GLY A 178 34.37 -10.42 -36.38
CA GLY A 178 33.69 -9.46 -37.24
C GLY A 178 34.63 -8.39 -37.73
N SER A 179 34.32 -7.75 -38.87
CA SER A 179 35.08 -6.57 -39.27
C SER A 179 34.86 -5.45 -38.26
N LEU A 180 35.97 -4.83 -37.84
CA LEU A 180 36.04 -3.77 -36.84
C LEU A 180 35.52 -4.16 -35.44
N SER A 181 35.31 -5.44 -35.13
CA SER A 181 34.92 -5.83 -33.77
C SER A 181 36.05 -5.51 -32.79
N GLY A 182 35.75 -4.73 -31.74
CA GLY A 182 36.74 -4.29 -30.74
C GLY A 182 37.91 -3.48 -31.31
N SER A 183 37.75 -2.78 -32.44
CA SER A 183 38.88 -2.16 -33.14
C SER A 183 39.62 -1.10 -32.32
N ALA A 184 38.95 -0.42 -31.38
CA ALA A 184 39.53 0.59 -30.49
C ALA A 184 39.96 0.04 -29.12
N ASN A 185 39.93 -1.29 -28.90
CA ASN A 185 40.41 -1.91 -27.65
C ASN A 185 41.87 -1.54 -27.45
N THR A 186 42.26 -1.05 -26.28
CA THR A 186 43.66 -0.74 -25.96
C THR A 186 44.16 -1.68 -24.88
N THR A 187 43.49 -1.71 -23.72
CA THR A 187 43.87 -2.55 -22.58
C THR A 187 42.71 -3.42 -22.06
N GLY A 188 41.51 -3.30 -22.64
CA GLY A 188 40.36 -4.12 -22.27
C GLY A 188 40.65 -5.62 -22.41
N ALA A 189 40.19 -6.41 -21.45
CA ALA A 189 40.48 -7.83 -21.32
C ALA A 189 39.20 -8.64 -21.06
N LYS A 190 39.24 -9.93 -21.40
CA LYS A 190 38.13 -10.89 -21.17
C LYS A 190 36.83 -10.50 -21.87
N ASN A 191 36.92 -9.87 -23.04
CA ASN A 191 35.75 -9.45 -23.81
C ASN A 191 35.43 -10.42 -24.96
N ILE A 192 34.15 -10.64 -25.24
CA ILE A 192 33.64 -11.41 -26.38
C ILE A 192 32.83 -10.46 -27.26
N PHE A 193 33.36 -10.08 -28.43
CA PHE A 193 32.67 -9.23 -29.40
C PHE A 193 32.43 -9.98 -30.69
N VAL A 194 31.18 -10.20 -31.06
CA VAL A 194 30.80 -10.98 -32.25
C VAL A 194 29.80 -10.19 -33.09
N GLY A 195 30.20 -9.80 -34.30
CA GLY A 195 29.39 -9.02 -35.23
C GLY A 195 30.15 -7.83 -35.82
N TYR A 196 29.63 -7.29 -36.92
CA TYR A 196 30.19 -6.08 -37.53
C TYR A 196 30.10 -4.90 -36.55
N LYS A 197 31.27 -4.29 -36.26
CA LYS A 197 31.42 -3.17 -35.32
C LYS A 197 30.84 -3.42 -33.92
N ALA A 198 30.83 -4.66 -33.44
CA ALA A 198 30.53 -4.96 -32.04
C ALA A 198 31.65 -4.40 -31.14
N GLY A 199 31.29 -3.62 -30.11
CA GLY A 199 32.25 -3.05 -29.15
C GLY A 199 33.31 -2.13 -29.76
N VAL A 200 33.02 -1.45 -30.88
CA VAL A 200 34.05 -0.79 -31.71
C VAL A 200 34.89 0.24 -30.93
N THR A 201 34.28 0.98 -29.99
CA THR A 201 34.96 2.02 -29.20
C THR A 201 35.48 1.55 -27.84
N ASN A 202 35.33 0.27 -27.49
CA ASN A 202 35.72 -0.22 -26.17
C ASN A 202 37.22 -0.05 -26.04
N SER A 203 37.71 0.80 -25.13
CA SER A 203 39.13 1.05 -24.94
C SER A 203 39.69 0.24 -23.77
N THR A 204 39.04 0.34 -22.60
CA THR A 204 39.50 -0.26 -21.35
C THR A 204 38.48 -1.19 -20.67
N GLY A 205 37.23 -1.23 -21.17
CA GLY A 205 36.18 -2.07 -20.58
C GLY A 205 36.53 -3.55 -20.57
N ILE A 206 36.13 -4.26 -19.51
CA ILE A 206 36.46 -5.67 -19.27
C ILE A 206 35.22 -6.54 -19.06
N ASN A 207 35.36 -7.85 -19.24
CA ASN A 207 34.32 -8.85 -18.95
C ASN A 207 33.00 -8.60 -19.69
N ASN A 208 33.05 -8.04 -20.90
CA ASN A 208 31.84 -7.77 -21.69
C ASN A 208 31.57 -8.86 -22.73
N ALA A 209 30.30 -9.14 -23.01
CA ALA A 209 29.89 -10.02 -24.11
C ALA A 209 28.91 -9.30 -25.04
N PHE A 210 29.38 -8.79 -26.18
CA PHE A 210 28.58 -8.07 -27.17
C PHE A 210 28.42 -8.90 -28.45
N ILE A 211 27.21 -9.34 -28.74
CA ILE A 211 26.90 -10.24 -29.85
C ILE A 211 25.78 -9.63 -30.70
N GLY A 212 26.10 -9.19 -31.92
CA GLY A 212 25.15 -8.60 -32.85
C GLY A 212 25.76 -7.51 -33.73
N TYR A 213 25.03 -7.11 -34.77
CA TYR A 213 25.39 -5.94 -35.56
C TYR A 213 25.36 -4.71 -34.65
N THR A 214 26.51 -4.02 -34.52
CA THR A 214 26.70 -2.81 -33.71
C THR A 214 26.27 -2.93 -32.23
N SER A 215 26.31 -4.13 -31.65
CA SER A 215 26.05 -4.31 -30.21
C SER A 215 27.16 -3.65 -29.38
N GLY A 216 26.80 -2.85 -28.38
CA GLY A 216 27.76 -2.13 -27.53
C GLY A 216 28.67 -1.16 -28.29
N TYR A 217 28.22 -0.62 -29.41
CA TYR A 217 29.03 0.18 -30.33
C TYR A 217 29.85 1.28 -29.63
N SER A 218 29.21 2.07 -28.77
CA SER A 218 29.80 3.25 -28.13
C SER A 218 30.46 2.97 -26.78
N ASN A 219 30.55 1.70 -26.34
CA ASN A 219 31.12 1.37 -25.03
C ASN A 219 32.57 1.84 -25.01
N THR A 220 32.99 2.65 -24.04
CA THR A 220 34.37 3.12 -23.92
C THR A 220 35.07 2.40 -22.78
N SER A 221 34.47 2.40 -21.59
CA SER A 221 35.04 1.76 -20.39
C SER A 221 34.02 0.95 -19.57
N GLY A 222 32.76 0.86 -20.01
CA GLY A 222 31.76 0.02 -19.36
C GLY A 222 32.20 -1.44 -19.29
N SER A 223 31.89 -2.10 -18.18
CA SER A 223 32.37 -3.45 -17.86
C SER A 223 31.24 -4.36 -17.39
N GLU A 224 31.48 -5.67 -17.44
CA GLU A 224 30.60 -6.70 -16.88
C GLU A 224 29.17 -6.65 -17.45
N SER A 225 29.06 -6.35 -18.75
CA SER A 225 27.78 -6.22 -19.43
C SER A 225 27.64 -7.22 -20.58
N VAL A 226 26.41 -7.69 -20.80
CA VAL A 226 26.05 -8.66 -21.83
C VAL A 226 25.01 -8.06 -22.76
N TYR A 227 25.37 -7.79 -24.02
CA TYR A 227 24.50 -7.23 -25.03
C TYR A 227 24.34 -8.18 -26.20
N ILE A 228 23.15 -8.71 -26.42
CA ILE A 228 22.87 -9.69 -27.47
C ILE A 228 21.69 -9.19 -28.31
N GLY A 229 21.95 -8.86 -29.57
CA GLY A 229 20.98 -8.33 -30.52
C GLY A 229 21.50 -7.16 -31.34
N ILE A 230 20.81 -6.86 -32.44
CA ILE A 230 21.16 -5.73 -33.31
C ILE A 230 20.96 -4.43 -32.54
N GLY A 231 22.03 -3.64 -32.39
CA GLY A 231 22.01 -2.35 -31.68
C GLY A 231 21.71 -2.44 -30.17
N ALA A 232 21.82 -3.62 -29.56
CA ALA A 232 21.69 -3.73 -28.11
C ALA A 232 22.80 -2.92 -27.42
N GLY A 233 22.44 -2.02 -26.50
CA GLY A 233 23.38 -1.15 -25.78
C GLY A 233 24.21 -0.21 -26.67
N TYR A 234 23.71 0.19 -27.84
CA TYR A 234 24.47 0.94 -28.86
C TYR A 234 25.14 2.21 -28.32
N ASN A 235 24.44 3.02 -27.52
CA ASN A 235 24.95 4.28 -26.95
C ASN A 235 25.61 4.13 -25.57
N ASN A 236 25.81 2.91 -25.06
CA ASN A 236 26.44 2.73 -23.75
C ASN A 236 27.86 3.26 -23.79
N THR A 237 28.25 4.12 -22.86
CA THR A 237 29.61 4.67 -22.80
C THR A 237 30.39 4.05 -21.64
N THR A 238 29.92 4.26 -20.41
CA THR A 238 30.66 3.88 -19.19
C THR A 238 29.84 3.01 -18.23
N ALA A 239 28.65 2.55 -18.62
CA ALA A 239 27.76 1.89 -17.69
C ALA A 239 28.10 0.41 -17.50
N ASN A 240 27.96 -0.07 -16.27
CA ASN A 240 28.35 -1.42 -15.87
C ASN A 240 27.13 -2.30 -15.55
N TYR A 241 27.36 -3.62 -15.47
CA TYR A 241 26.40 -4.60 -14.96
C TYR A 241 25.05 -4.61 -15.69
N ASN A 242 25.05 -4.41 -17.00
CA ASN A 242 23.82 -4.41 -17.79
C ASN A 242 23.66 -5.71 -18.58
N LEU A 243 22.45 -6.27 -18.59
CA LEU A 243 22.06 -7.41 -19.42
C LEU A 243 21.00 -6.96 -20.43
N PHE A 244 21.36 -6.80 -21.69
CA PHE A 244 20.45 -6.43 -22.77
C PHE A 244 20.33 -7.55 -23.80
N LEU A 245 19.17 -8.18 -23.90
CA LEU A 245 18.88 -9.27 -24.81
C LEU A 245 17.68 -8.91 -25.70
N GLY A 246 17.94 -8.55 -26.95
CA GLY A 246 16.91 -8.19 -27.92
C GLY A 246 17.41 -7.19 -28.95
N ASN A 247 16.70 -7.09 -30.07
CA ASN A 247 16.94 -6.03 -31.04
C ASN A 247 16.61 -4.68 -30.39
N LEU A 248 17.58 -3.76 -30.41
CA LEU A 248 17.50 -2.40 -29.85
C LEU A 248 17.18 -2.31 -28.34
N SER A 249 17.40 -3.40 -27.58
CA SER A 249 17.25 -3.36 -26.12
C SER A 249 18.31 -2.45 -25.50
N GLY A 250 17.88 -1.48 -24.69
CA GLY A 250 18.79 -0.49 -24.07
C GLY A 250 19.57 0.38 -25.07
N TYR A 251 19.03 0.62 -26.27
CA TYR A 251 19.73 1.32 -27.36
C TYR A 251 20.34 2.66 -26.93
N SER A 252 19.57 3.50 -26.21
CA SER A 252 19.99 4.82 -25.75
C SER A 252 20.69 4.85 -24.39
N ASN A 253 20.94 3.69 -23.76
CA ASN A 253 21.57 3.66 -22.43
C ASN A 253 22.96 4.24 -22.52
N THR A 254 23.24 5.32 -21.79
CA THR A 254 24.56 5.96 -21.78
C THR A 254 25.34 5.57 -20.52
N THR A 255 24.79 5.90 -19.34
CA THR A 255 25.41 5.66 -18.02
C THR A 255 24.56 4.83 -17.06
N GLY A 256 23.34 4.44 -17.45
CA GLY A 256 22.47 3.62 -16.60
C GLY A 256 23.05 2.23 -16.33
N GLU A 257 23.19 1.88 -15.05
CA GLU A 257 23.78 0.62 -14.56
C GLU A 257 22.75 -0.32 -13.92
N LEU A 258 23.14 -1.59 -13.76
CA LEU A 258 22.33 -2.62 -13.08
C LEU A 258 20.96 -2.85 -13.75
N ASN A 259 20.89 -2.70 -15.07
CA ASN A 259 19.65 -2.90 -15.82
C ASN A 259 19.61 -4.27 -16.51
N THR A 260 18.46 -4.94 -16.42
CA THR A 260 18.17 -6.18 -17.15
C THR A 260 17.03 -5.93 -18.13
N PHE A 261 17.32 -5.85 -19.43
CA PHE A 261 16.34 -5.63 -20.49
C PHE A 261 16.29 -6.83 -21.44
N ILE A 262 15.14 -7.48 -21.53
CA ILE A 262 14.94 -8.67 -22.36
C ILE A 262 13.70 -8.48 -23.23
N GLY A 263 13.88 -8.35 -24.55
CA GLY A 263 12.80 -8.13 -25.51
C GLY A 263 13.19 -7.15 -26.62
N ASN A 264 12.41 -7.13 -27.71
CA ASN A 264 12.58 -6.09 -28.73
C ASN A 264 12.28 -4.72 -28.12
N ALA A 265 13.23 -3.80 -28.27
CA ALA A 265 13.14 -2.41 -27.80
C ALA A 265 12.76 -2.24 -26.31
N SER A 266 13.01 -3.24 -25.47
CA SER A 266 12.87 -3.10 -24.02
C SER A 266 13.88 -2.07 -23.50
N GLY A 267 13.41 -1.07 -22.75
CA GLY A 267 14.26 0.02 -22.25
C GLY A 267 14.94 0.85 -23.34
N TYR A 268 14.38 0.94 -24.55
CA TYR A 268 15.00 1.58 -25.71
C TYR A 268 15.56 2.99 -25.41
N PHE A 269 14.76 3.84 -24.76
CA PHE A 269 15.12 5.22 -24.43
C PHE A 269 15.75 5.39 -23.04
N ASN A 270 16.09 4.30 -22.32
CA ASN A 270 16.76 4.41 -21.02
C ASN A 270 18.08 5.11 -21.23
N GLU A 271 18.30 6.28 -20.66
CA GLU A 271 19.56 7.02 -20.78
C GLU A 271 20.42 6.80 -19.54
N THR A 272 19.85 7.11 -18.37
CA THR A 272 20.56 7.08 -17.08
C THR A 272 19.84 6.28 -15.98
N GLY A 273 18.65 5.75 -16.27
CA GLY A 273 17.89 4.94 -15.31
C GLY A 273 18.69 3.71 -14.85
N THR A 274 18.61 3.38 -13.56
CA THR A 274 19.37 2.28 -12.94
C THR A 274 18.47 1.28 -12.24
N ASN A 275 18.97 0.07 -12.01
CA ASN A 275 18.27 -0.98 -11.26
C ASN A 275 16.90 -1.34 -11.85
N ASN A 276 16.75 -1.28 -13.18
CA ASN A 276 15.50 -1.62 -13.85
C ASN A 276 15.54 -3.05 -14.41
N THR A 277 14.44 -3.79 -14.29
CA THR A 277 14.26 -5.08 -14.94
C THR A 277 13.05 -5.02 -15.87
N PHE A 278 13.28 -4.99 -17.18
CA PHE A 278 12.24 -4.92 -18.21
C PHE A 278 12.25 -6.18 -19.07
N ILE A 279 11.17 -6.95 -19.05
CA ILE A 279 11.05 -8.20 -19.81
C ILE A 279 9.77 -8.17 -20.62
N GLY A 280 9.90 -8.14 -21.95
CA GLY A 280 8.79 -8.08 -22.90
C GLY A 280 9.05 -7.12 -24.06
N HIS A 281 8.31 -7.29 -25.15
CA HIS A 281 8.35 -6.35 -26.28
C HIS A 281 7.92 -4.95 -25.84
N ASP A 282 8.76 -3.95 -26.08
CA ASP A 282 8.60 -2.56 -25.64
C ASP A 282 8.36 -2.35 -24.13
N ALA A 283 8.78 -3.29 -23.26
CA ALA A 283 8.69 -3.08 -21.82
C ALA A 283 9.59 -1.90 -21.41
N GLY A 284 9.03 -0.90 -20.71
CA GLY A 284 9.74 0.31 -20.30
C GLY A 284 10.35 1.13 -21.42
N ARG A 285 9.82 1.03 -22.66
CA ARG A 285 10.44 1.62 -23.86
C ARG A 285 10.86 3.09 -23.70
N SER A 286 10.01 3.90 -23.07
CA SER A 286 10.22 5.35 -22.91
C SER A 286 10.86 5.76 -21.59
N ASN A 287 11.37 4.81 -20.78
CA ASN A 287 12.08 5.12 -19.54
C ASN A 287 13.30 5.95 -19.89
N VAL A 288 13.49 7.13 -19.31
CA VAL A 288 14.67 7.97 -19.55
C VAL A 288 15.62 7.84 -18.37
N ASN A 289 15.10 8.14 -17.18
CA ASN A 289 15.87 8.22 -15.94
C ASN A 289 15.15 7.63 -14.71
N GLY A 290 13.97 7.02 -14.90
CA GLY A 290 13.32 6.22 -13.87
C GLY A 290 14.18 5.03 -13.44
N GLY A 291 14.23 4.74 -12.14
CA GLY A 291 15.02 3.64 -11.58
C GLY A 291 14.21 2.73 -10.65
N TYR A 292 14.77 1.55 -10.34
CA TYR A 292 14.16 0.56 -9.45
C TYR A 292 12.81 0.04 -9.93
N ASN A 293 12.61 -0.07 -11.25
CA ASN A 293 11.35 -0.56 -11.83
C ASN A 293 11.45 -2.03 -12.26
N LEU A 294 10.38 -2.81 -12.04
CA LEU A 294 10.22 -4.18 -12.54
C LEU A 294 9.02 -4.24 -13.48
N PHE A 295 9.25 -4.28 -14.79
CA PHE A 295 8.21 -4.35 -15.82
C PHE A 295 8.26 -5.67 -16.58
N LEU A 296 7.22 -6.49 -16.41
CA LEU A 296 7.11 -7.83 -16.96
C LEU A 296 5.85 -7.92 -17.83
N GLY A 297 6.01 -7.96 -19.15
CA GLY A 297 4.92 -8.06 -20.11
C GLY A 297 5.10 -7.16 -21.33
N THR A 298 4.34 -7.44 -22.39
CA THR A 298 4.36 -6.60 -23.60
C THR A 298 3.83 -5.21 -23.27
N ARG A 299 4.64 -4.17 -23.55
CA ARG A 299 4.34 -2.76 -23.32
C ARG A 299 3.98 -2.43 -21.85
N ALA A 300 4.47 -3.22 -20.89
CA ALA A 300 4.41 -2.85 -19.48
C ALA A 300 5.24 -1.58 -19.25
N GLY A 301 4.66 -0.56 -18.63
CA GLY A 301 5.33 0.72 -18.36
C GLY A 301 5.82 1.47 -19.62
N TYR A 302 5.17 1.29 -20.77
CA TYR A 302 5.65 1.80 -22.07
C TYR A 302 6.02 3.29 -22.08
N ASN A 303 5.21 4.15 -21.44
CA ASN A 303 5.45 5.60 -21.35
C ASN A 303 6.07 6.05 -20.01
N ASN A 304 6.58 5.14 -19.18
CA ASN A 304 7.30 5.52 -17.96
C ASN A 304 8.50 6.35 -18.35
N SER A 305 8.57 7.63 -18.00
CA SER A 305 9.69 8.51 -18.34
C SER A 305 10.64 8.66 -17.16
N THR A 306 10.10 9.09 -16.01
CA THR A 306 10.85 9.39 -14.78
C THR A 306 10.41 8.55 -13.58
N GLY A 307 9.28 7.84 -13.68
CA GLY A 307 8.72 7.09 -12.54
C GLY A 307 9.67 5.98 -12.05
N GLY A 308 9.79 5.84 -10.74
CA GLY A 308 10.64 4.85 -10.08
C GLY A 308 9.91 3.98 -9.07
N TYR A 309 10.56 2.90 -8.65
CA TYR A 309 10.04 1.95 -7.65
C TYR A 309 8.69 1.33 -8.04
N ASN A 310 8.45 1.10 -9.33
CA ASN A 310 7.20 0.53 -9.83
C ASN A 310 7.33 -0.96 -10.16
N LEU A 311 6.33 -1.75 -9.81
CA LEU A 311 6.16 -3.16 -10.19
C LEU A 311 4.98 -3.27 -11.16
N PHE A 312 5.23 -3.53 -12.45
CA PHE A 312 4.18 -3.75 -13.45
C PHE A 312 4.29 -5.16 -14.03
N PHE A 313 3.24 -5.97 -13.84
CA PHE A 313 3.17 -7.34 -14.33
C PHE A 313 1.91 -7.55 -15.17
N GLY A 314 2.06 -7.78 -16.47
CA GLY A 314 0.98 -8.03 -17.42
C GLY A 314 1.09 -7.25 -18.73
N ASN A 315 0.19 -7.54 -19.66
CA ASN A 315 0.09 -6.81 -20.92
C ASN A 315 -0.48 -5.39 -20.66
N LEU A 316 0.17 -4.36 -21.22
CA LEU A 316 -0.24 -2.96 -21.11
C LEU A 316 -0.39 -2.44 -19.66
N THR A 317 0.19 -3.12 -18.68
CA THR A 317 0.15 -2.71 -17.28
C THR A 317 0.94 -1.41 -17.09
N GLY A 318 0.33 -0.40 -16.48
CA GLY A 318 0.95 0.92 -16.28
C GLY A 318 1.36 1.64 -17.57
N TYR A 319 0.73 1.34 -18.71
CA TYR A 319 1.15 1.80 -20.04
C TYR A 319 1.42 3.31 -20.14
N TYR A 320 0.56 4.15 -19.53
CA TYR A 320 0.66 5.60 -19.55
C TYR A 320 1.33 6.21 -18.31
N ASN A 321 1.94 5.42 -17.41
CA ASN A 321 2.64 5.97 -16.25
C ASN A 321 3.75 6.86 -16.76
N GLN A 322 3.74 8.17 -16.52
CA GLN A 322 4.77 9.10 -17.00
C GLN A 322 5.79 9.39 -15.89
N GLY A 323 5.33 9.50 -14.64
CA GLY A 323 6.17 9.82 -13.48
C GLY A 323 5.65 9.30 -12.14
N GLY A 324 4.61 8.47 -12.13
CA GLY A 324 4.11 7.85 -10.89
C GLY A 324 5.15 6.93 -10.26
N ASN A 325 5.23 6.94 -8.93
CA ASN A 325 6.21 6.17 -8.16
C ASN A 325 5.53 5.18 -7.21
N PHE A 326 6.26 4.15 -6.78
CA PHE A 326 5.79 3.20 -5.75
C PHE A 326 4.47 2.50 -6.11
N ASN A 327 4.21 2.27 -7.39
CA ASN A 327 3.01 1.59 -7.84
C ASN A 327 3.25 0.08 -8.01
N ALA A 328 2.33 -0.74 -7.53
CA ALA A 328 2.32 -2.19 -7.72
C ALA A 328 1.09 -2.61 -8.53
N PHE A 329 1.26 -2.83 -9.84
CA PHE A 329 0.21 -3.21 -10.77
C PHE A 329 0.41 -4.63 -11.29
N VAL A 330 -0.59 -5.48 -11.14
CA VAL A 330 -0.56 -6.89 -11.55
C VAL A 330 -1.86 -7.23 -12.27
N GLY A 331 -1.77 -7.63 -13.53
CA GLY A 331 -2.90 -7.95 -14.40
C GLY A 331 -2.88 -7.15 -15.69
N SER A 332 -3.48 -7.73 -16.74
CA SER A 332 -3.61 -7.04 -18.04
C SER A 332 -4.39 -5.74 -17.87
N GLY A 333 -3.84 -4.63 -18.36
CA GLY A 333 -4.48 -3.30 -18.28
C GLY A 333 -4.56 -2.68 -16.88
N ALA A 334 -3.99 -3.32 -15.84
CA ALA A 334 -3.96 -2.73 -14.50
C ALA A 334 -3.19 -1.40 -14.52
N GLY A 335 -3.82 -0.34 -13.97
CA GLY A 335 -3.26 1.02 -13.95
C GLY A 335 -2.95 1.62 -15.34
N HIS A 336 -3.57 1.13 -16.42
CA HIS A 336 -3.23 1.50 -17.80
C HIS A 336 -3.11 3.02 -18.04
N ARG A 337 -4.05 3.82 -17.51
CA ARG A 337 -4.08 5.28 -17.67
C ARG A 337 -3.52 6.06 -16.48
N ASN A 338 -2.82 5.41 -15.54
CA ASN A 338 -2.08 6.13 -14.50
C ASN A 338 -1.02 6.99 -15.16
N GLN A 339 -1.01 8.30 -14.92
CA GLN A 339 -0.01 9.22 -15.48
C GLN A 339 1.00 9.61 -14.40
N THR A 340 0.51 10.07 -13.25
CA THR A 340 1.35 10.58 -12.15
C THR A 340 0.95 10.04 -10.78
N GLY A 341 -0.13 9.25 -10.69
CA GLY A 341 -0.56 8.61 -9.46
C GLY A 341 0.55 7.73 -8.87
N SER A 342 0.74 7.82 -7.56
CA SER A 342 1.81 7.13 -6.83
C SER A 342 1.23 6.31 -5.68
N SER A 343 2.01 5.35 -5.18
CA SER A 343 1.65 4.51 -4.03
C SER A 343 0.38 3.67 -4.22
N ASN A 344 0.03 3.31 -5.46
CA ASN A 344 -1.16 2.51 -5.73
C ASN A 344 -0.85 1.01 -5.80
N THR A 345 -1.76 0.18 -5.31
CA THR A 345 -1.72 -1.28 -5.46
C THR A 345 -2.93 -1.74 -6.27
N TYR A 346 -2.73 -2.11 -7.53
CA TYR A 346 -3.79 -2.58 -8.42
C TYR A 346 -3.56 -4.03 -8.85
N ILE A 347 -4.45 -4.93 -8.48
CA ILE A 347 -4.32 -6.37 -8.74
C ILE A 347 -5.59 -6.90 -9.39
N GLY A 348 -5.50 -7.32 -10.64
CA GLY A 348 -6.61 -7.82 -11.45
C GLY A 348 -6.62 -7.20 -12.83
N GLN A 349 -7.31 -7.85 -13.77
CA GLN A 349 -7.51 -7.27 -15.10
C GLN A 349 -8.24 -5.93 -14.96
N ASP A 350 -7.69 -4.89 -15.58
CA ASP A 350 -8.25 -3.52 -15.62
C ASP A 350 -8.49 -2.89 -14.23
N ALA A 351 -7.82 -3.39 -13.19
CA ALA A 351 -7.83 -2.78 -11.86
C ALA A 351 -7.22 -1.37 -11.94
N GLY A 352 -7.94 -0.36 -11.46
CA GLY A 352 -7.52 1.03 -11.50
C GLY A 352 -7.27 1.58 -12.91
N ILE A 353 -7.87 0.99 -13.95
CA ILE A 353 -7.55 1.31 -15.37
C ILE A 353 -7.62 2.79 -15.72
N ASN A 354 -8.53 3.57 -15.12
CA ASN A 354 -8.68 5.01 -15.34
C ASN A 354 -8.08 5.89 -14.23
N GLY A 355 -7.41 5.31 -13.23
CA GLY A 355 -6.77 6.07 -12.17
C GLY A 355 -5.62 6.88 -12.76
N ASN A 356 -5.83 8.17 -12.99
CA ASN A 356 -4.96 9.07 -13.74
C ASN A 356 -3.91 9.72 -12.82
N THR A 357 -4.39 10.52 -11.88
CA THR A 357 -3.58 11.16 -10.83
C THR A 357 -3.92 10.60 -9.45
N ALA A 358 -4.75 9.56 -9.40
CA ALA A 358 -5.19 8.88 -8.19
C ALA A 358 -3.96 8.31 -7.45
N GLY A 359 -3.80 8.63 -6.16
CA GLY A 359 -2.67 8.18 -5.34
C GLY A 359 -3.11 7.43 -4.08
N ASP A 360 -2.24 6.59 -3.55
CA ASP A 360 -2.45 5.89 -2.27
C ASP A 360 -3.73 5.01 -2.28
N ASN A 361 -4.05 4.37 -3.41
CA ASN A 361 -5.24 3.52 -3.53
C ASN A 361 -4.89 2.03 -3.58
N VAL A 362 -5.76 1.20 -3.02
CA VAL A 362 -5.74 -0.25 -3.17
C VAL A 362 -6.95 -0.67 -4.01
N ALA A 363 -6.73 -1.39 -5.12
CA ALA A 363 -7.79 -1.96 -5.94
C ALA A 363 -7.48 -3.43 -6.28
N ILE A 364 -8.25 -4.37 -5.75
CA ILE A 364 -8.02 -5.80 -5.91
C ILE A 364 -9.28 -6.46 -6.48
N GLY A 365 -9.18 -7.01 -7.69
CA GLY A 365 -10.25 -7.63 -8.45
C GLY A 365 -10.36 -7.09 -9.87
N ARG A 366 -11.00 -7.86 -10.76
CA ARG A 366 -11.28 -7.39 -12.13
C ARG A 366 -12.13 -6.13 -12.10
N ASP A 367 -11.71 -5.09 -12.82
CA ASP A 367 -12.35 -3.77 -12.87
C ASP A 367 -12.45 -3.04 -11.50
N ALA A 368 -11.74 -3.49 -10.47
CA ALA A 368 -11.75 -2.83 -9.16
C ALA A 368 -11.13 -1.42 -9.31
N GLY A 369 -11.77 -0.39 -8.74
CA GLY A 369 -11.31 0.99 -8.82
C GLY A 369 -11.34 1.59 -10.23
N ALA A 370 -11.93 0.92 -11.24
CA ALA A 370 -11.89 1.37 -12.63
C ALA A 370 -12.53 2.75 -12.87
N GLN A 371 -13.46 3.17 -12.01
CA GLN A 371 -14.10 4.48 -12.08
C GLN A 371 -13.38 5.56 -11.25
N ASN A 372 -12.40 5.19 -10.42
CA ASN A 372 -11.62 6.17 -9.66
C ASN A 372 -10.60 6.84 -10.60
N VAL A 373 -10.71 8.16 -10.80
CA VAL A 373 -9.84 8.90 -11.73
C VAL A 373 -8.77 9.68 -10.98
N SER A 374 -9.14 10.36 -9.90
CA SER A 374 -8.24 11.23 -9.12
C SER A 374 -8.40 11.09 -7.61
N GLY A 375 -9.30 10.23 -7.15
CA GLY A 375 -9.49 9.98 -5.72
C GLY A 375 -8.27 9.29 -5.09
N SER A 376 -8.06 9.54 -3.81
CA SER A 376 -6.89 9.05 -3.07
C SER A 376 -7.25 8.41 -1.73
N PHE A 377 -6.36 7.58 -1.19
CA PHE A 377 -6.58 6.88 0.09
C PHE A 377 -7.80 5.95 0.08
N ASN A 378 -8.12 5.36 -1.06
CA ASN A 378 -9.29 4.50 -1.20
C ASN A 378 -8.93 3.01 -1.20
N THR A 379 -9.85 2.17 -0.75
CA THR A 379 -9.69 0.70 -0.75
C THR A 379 -10.86 0.03 -1.46
N PHE A 380 -10.59 -0.65 -2.57
CA PHE A 380 -11.58 -1.33 -3.40
C PHE A 380 -11.22 -2.81 -3.53
N ILE A 381 -12.04 -3.70 -2.98
CA ILE A 381 -11.76 -5.14 -2.98
C ILE A 381 -12.98 -5.89 -3.52
N GLY A 382 -12.82 -6.57 -4.65
CA GLY A 382 -13.87 -7.32 -5.34
C GLY A 382 -14.04 -6.89 -6.78
N ARG A 383 -14.65 -7.76 -7.60
CA ARG A 383 -14.95 -7.46 -9.00
C ARG A 383 -15.81 -6.20 -9.10
N SER A 384 -15.35 -5.20 -9.85
CA SER A 384 -16.06 -3.92 -10.06
C SER A 384 -16.38 -3.17 -8.76
N ALA A 385 -15.66 -3.44 -7.66
CA ALA A 385 -15.73 -2.63 -6.45
C ALA A 385 -15.08 -1.26 -6.73
N GLY A 386 -15.63 -0.16 -6.23
CA GLY A 386 -15.10 1.16 -6.55
C GLY A 386 -15.98 2.31 -6.09
N VAL A 387 -15.85 3.42 -6.80
CA VAL A 387 -16.67 4.62 -6.63
C VAL A 387 -17.76 4.69 -7.70
N SER A 388 -18.81 5.47 -7.45
CA SER A 388 -19.81 5.78 -8.47
C SER A 388 -19.17 6.55 -9.64
N ALA A 389 -19.62 6.29 -10.88
CA ALA A 389 -19.18 7.07 -12.05
C ALA A 389 -19.54 8.56 -11.94
N SER A 390 -20.56 8.91 -11.15
CA SER A 390 -20.94 10.31 -10.88
C SER A 390 -20.01 11.03 -9.92
N ASN A 391 -19.14 10.29 -9.20
CA ASN A 391 -18.25 10.85 -8.19
C ASN A 391 -16.93 10.05 -8.16
N ASN A 392 -16.01 10.43 -9.03
CA ASN A 392 -14.77 9.69 -9.32
C ASN A 392 -13.52 10.23 -8.60
N ASN A 393 -13.70 11.11 -7.61
CA ASN A 393 -12.63 11.80 -6.89
C ASN A 393 -12.77 11.70 -5.36
N LEU A 394 -13.28 10.56 -4.88
CA LEU A 394 -13.48 10.33 -3.45
C LEU A 394 -12.17 10.12 -2.69
N THR A 395 -12.23 10.35 -1.38
CA THR A 395 -11.13 10.17 -0.44
C THR A 395 -11.54 9.36 0.77
N ASN A 396 -10.64 8.53 1.30
CA ASN A 396 -10.91 7.64 2.43
C ASN A 396 -12.17 6.78 2.23
N ALA A 397 -12.39 6.33 0.99
CA ALA A 397 -13.59 5.60 0.61
C ALA A 397 -13.25 4.11 0.45
N THR A 398 -14.01 3.25 1.12
CA THR A 398 -13.78 1.81 1.12
C THR A 398 -14.98 1.08 0.55
N ALA A 399 -14.76 0.27 -0.48
CA ALA A 399 -15.78 -0.60 -1.09
C ALA A 399 -15.29 -2.04 -1.10
N ILE A 400 -15.98 -2.94 -0.37
CA ILE A 400 -15.59 -4.35 -0.25
C ILE A 400 -16.75 -5.24 -0.72
N GLY A 401 -16.46 -6.17 -1.63
CA GLY A 401 -17.42 -7.08 -2.25
C GLY A 401 -17.68 -6.76 -3.72
N ALA A 402 -18.17 -7.75 -4.47
CA ALA A 402 -18.47 -7.58 -5.88
C ALA A 402 -19.53 -6.48 -6.09
N ASN A 403 -19.25 -5.58 -7.04
CA ASN A 403 -20.08 -4.41 -7.37
C ASN A 403 -20.32 -3.44 -6.19
N ALA A 404 -19.51 -3.46 -5.13
CA ALA A 404 -19.61 -2.47 -4.06
C ALA A 404 -19.29 -1.06 -4.62
N GLN A 405 -20.17 -0.09 -4.40
CA GLN A 405 -19.96 1.29 -4.84
C GLN A 405 -20.10 2.26 -3.67
N VAL A 406 -19.03 2.99 -3.38
CA VAL A 406 -19.04 4.08 -2.40
C VAL A 406 -19.31 5.41 -3.10
N ALA A 407 -20.19 6.23 -2.52
CA ALA A 407 -20.68 7.47 -3.14
C ALA A 407 -20.20 8.75 -2.46
N VAL A 408 -19.59 8.64 -1.27
CA VAL A 408 -19.10 9.76 -0.46
C VAL A 408 -17.75 9.42 0.17
N SER A 409 -16.96 10.44 0.50
CA SER A 409 -15.71 10.28 1.23
C SER A 409 -15.95 9.81 2.67
N ASN A 410 -14.93 9.21 3.28
CA ASN A 410 -14.95 8.73 4.67
C ASN A 410 -16.07 7.69 4.95
N ALA A 411 -16.35 6.82 3.97
CA ALA A 411 -17.40 5.82 4.07
C ALA A 411 -16.91 4.42 3.69
N LEU A 412 -17.49 3.42 4.34
CA LEU A 412 -17.33 2.00 4.03
C LEU A 412 -18.66 1.46 3.47
N VAL A 413 -18.61 0.87 2.28
CA VAL A 413 -19.74 0.15 1.66
C VAL A 413 -19.37 -1.32 1.45
N LEU A 414 -20.25 -2.21 1.90
CA LEU A 414 -20.16 -3.64 1.63
C LEU A 414 -21.13 -4.01 0.50
N GLY A 415 -20.61 -4.57 -0.59
CA GLY A 415 -21.37 -4.91 -1.80
C GLY A 415 -22.16 -6.22 -1.69
N ASN A 416 -22.89 -6.54 -2.77
CA ASN A 416 -23.65 -7.79 -2.95
C ASN A 416 -24.54 -8.19 -1.77
N ASN A 417 -25.23 -7.22 -1.15
CA ASN A 417 -26.10 -7.45 0.01
C ASN A 417 -25.43 -8.16 1.19
N ALA A 418 -24.12 -7.99 1.38
CA ALA A 418 -23.37 -8.60 2.48
C ALA A 418 -24.02 -8.34 3.86
N ASN A 419 -23.91 -9.35 4.74
CA ASN A 419 -24.24 -9.29 6.16
C ASN A 419 -22.94 -9.33 6.97
N VAL A 420 -22.86 -8.53 8.04
CA VAL A 420 -21.69 -8.45 8.93
C VAL A 420 -21.97 -9.20 10.22
N GLY A 421 -21.20 -10.25 10.49
CA GLY A 421 -21.24 -11.00 11.74
C GLY A 421 -20.02 -10.68 12.60
N ILE A 422 -20.23 -10.25 13.86
CA ILE A 422 -19.17 -10.06 14.85
C ILE A 422 -19.34 -11.14 15.92
N GLY A 423 -18.43 -12.11 15.94
CA GLY A 423 -18.57 -13.33 16.75
C GLY A 423 -19.53 -14.37 16.16
N ASN A 424 -20.14 -14.10 15.00
CA ASN A 424 -21.09 -14.97 14.30
C ASN A 424 -20.61 -15.23 12.86
N THR A 425 -20.46 -16.49 12.47
CA THR A 425 -20.02 -16.90 11.11
C THR A 425 -21.17 -17.00 10.09
N ALA A 426 -22.43 -16.94 10.52
CA ALA A 426 -23.62 -17.05 9.68
C ALA A 426 -24.69 -15.99 10.05
N PRO A 427 -24.38 -14.68 9.89
CA PRO A 427 -25.29 -13.60 10.24
C PRO A 427 -26.55 -13.58 9.35
N LYS A 428 -27.72 -13.51 9.99
CA LYS A 428 -29.04 -13.41 9.35
C LYS A 428 -29.54 -11.98 9.23
N ALA A 429 -29.00 -11.07 10.04
CA ALA A 429 -29.22 -9.63 9.94
C ALA A 429 -28.06 -8.93 9.23
N LYS A 430 -28.28 -7.68 8.79
CA LYS A 430 -27.24 -6.86 8.14
C LYS A 430 -26.03 -6.62 9.04
N LEU A 431 -26.27 -6.43 10.33
CA LEU A 431 -25.26 -6.43 11.36
C LEU A 431 -25.76 -7.31 12.50
N GLU A 432 -25.03 -8.37 12.82
CA GLU A 432 -25.36 -9.29 13.90
C GLU A 432 -24.14 -9.47 14.80
N ILE A 433 -24.29 -9.16 16.08
CA ILE A 433 -23.23 -9.22 17.08
C ILE A 433 -23.61 -10.28 18.10
N THR A 434 -22.75 -11.26 18.31
CA THR A 434 -22.95 -12.30 19.31
C THR A 434 -21.82 -12.26 20.34
N SER A 435 -22.19 -12.04 21.60
CA SER A 435 -21.28 -12.06 22.75
C SER A 435 -21.12 -13.47 23.31
N SER A 436 -19.96 -13.79 23.88
CA SER A 436 -19.72 -15.03 24.62
C SER A 436 -20.38 -15.06 26.01
N THR A 437 -20.84 -13.91 26.51
CA THR A 437 -21.48 -13.77 27.83
C THR A 437 -22.97 -13.47 27.67
N SER A 438 -23.82 -14.31 28.27
CA SER A 438 -25.27 -14.13 28.27
C SER A 438 -25.67 -12.78 28.88
N GLY A 439 -26.66 -12.11 28.28
CA GLY A 439 -27.13 -10.79 28.71
C GLY A 439 -26.27 -9.59 28.29
N VAL A 440 -25.12 -9.82 27.64
CA VAL A 440 -24.24 -8.76 27.15
C VAL A 440 -24.38 -8.65 25.63
N SER A 441 -24.77 -7.49 25.11
CA SER A 441 -24.97 -7.30 23.65
C SER A 441 -23.66 -7.31 22.85
N GLY A 442 -22.53 -6.98 23.49
CA GLY A 442 -21.26 -6.70 22.83
C GLY A 442 -21.15 -5.27 22.25
N LEU A 443 -22.24 -4.49 22.24
CA LEU A 443 -22.27 -3.10 21.82
C LEU A 443 -22.06 -2.17 23.02
N ARG A 444 -21.04 -1.31 22.98
CA ARG A 444 -20.74 -0.31 24.02
C ARG A 444 -20.62 1.08 23.42
N LEU A 445 -21.35 2.05 23.97
CA LEU A 445 -21.32 3.46 23.58
C LEU A 445 -20.60 4.27 24.66
N THR A 446 -19.27 4.31 24.63
CA THR A 446 -18.42 4.80 25.73
C THR A 446 -18.66 6.25 26.14
N ASN A 447 -19.07 7.10 25.21
CA ASN A 447 -19.33 8.52 25.46
C ASN A 447 -20.79 8.81 25.86
N LEU A 448 -21.67 7.82 25.83
CA LEU A 448 -23.02 7.93 26.36
C LEU A 448 -23.02 7.41 27.80
N THR A 449 -22.67 8.29 28.72
CA THR A 449 -22.64 8.00 30.16
C THR A 449 -23.86 8.59 30.86
N SER A 450 -24.12 8.17 32.10
CA SER A 450 -25.17 8.76 32.94
C SER A 450 -24.97 10.26 33.23
N ALA A 451 -23.75 10.78 33.06
CA ALA A 451 -23.44 12.20 33.22
C ALA A 451 -23.82 13.04 31.98
N THR A 452 -24.19 12.41 30.87
CA THR A 452 -24.54 13.09 29.63
C THR A 452 -26.01 13.52 29.69
N SER A 453 -26.29 14.82 29.81
CA SER A 453 -27.67 15.32 29.89
C SER A 453 -28.39 15.17 28.54
N THR A 454 -29.60 14.62 28.55
CA THR A 454 -30.45 14.47 27.37
C THR A 454 -31.07 15.82 27.01
N SER A 455 -30.83 16.34 25.80
CA SER A 455 -31.40 17.64 25.37
C SER A 455 -32.86 17.57 24.91
N LEU A 456 -33.41 16.38 24.68
CA LEU A 456 -34.76 16.16 24.15
C LEU A 456 -35.66 15.54 25.23
N VAL A 457 -36.49 16.36 25.87
CA VAL A 457 -37.21 16.00 27.11
C VAL A 457 -38.56 15.28 26.91
N ASN A 458 -39.02 15.06 25.66
CA ASN A 458 -40.38 14.57 25.36
C ASN A 458 -40.46 13.47 24.28
N GLN A 459 -39.47 12.57 24.19
CA GLN A 459 -39.49 11.49 23.18
C GLN A 459 -40.41 10.34 23.63
N THR A 460 -41.44 10.06 22.84
CA THR A 460 -42.36 8.92 23.07
C THR A 460 -41.92 7.64 22.37
N LYS A 461 -40.79 7.67 21.67
CA LYS A 461 -40.23 6.56 20.89
C LYS A 461 -38.76 6.34 21.27
N PHE A 462 -38.36 5.08 21.46
CA PHE A 462 -36.99 4.70 21.81
C PHE A 462 -36.64 3.34 21.20
N LEU A 463 -35.35 3.04 21.04
CA LEU A 463 -34.92 1.70 20.58
C LEU A 463 -34.89 0.73 21.77
N THR A 464 -35.41 -0.47 21.58
CA THR A 464 -35.38 -1.59 22.54
C THR A 464 -35.20 -2.91 21.77
N VAL A 465 -35.26 -4.06 22.45
CA VAL A 465 -35.16 -5.38 21.82
C VAL A 465 -36.42 -6.22 22.06
N ASN A 466 -36.79 -7.07 21.10
CA ASN A 466 -37.85 -8.07 21.26
C ASN A 466 -37.33 -9.36 21.95
N ALA A 467 -38.16 -10.41 22.04
CA ALA A 467 -37.78 -11.69 22.64
C ALA A 467 -36.70 -12.47 21.85
N GLN A 468 -36.47 -12.11 20.59
CA GLN A 468 -35.43 -12.67 19.72
C GLN A 468 -34.12 -11.86 19.76
N GLY A 469 -34.12 -10.68 20.40
CA GLY A 469 -32.98 -9.77 20.46
C GLY A 469 -32.93 -8.74 19.32
N ASP A 470 -33.93 -8.70 18.42
CA ASP A 470 -33.96 -7.73 17.33
C ASP A 470 -34.21 -6.31 17.85
N VAL A 471 -33.50 -5.32 17.31
CA VAL A 471 -33.73 -3.92 17.63
C VAL A 471 -35.08 -3.46 17.06
N VAL A 472 -35.98 -3.01 17.94
CA VAL A 472 -37.32 -2.54 17.61
C VAL A 472 -37.60 -1.15 18.19
N LEU A 473 -38.52 -0.41 17.58
CA LEU A 473 -38.96 0.90 18.05
C LEU A 473 -40.05 0.75 19.12
N GLY A 474 -39.69 0.90 20.40
CA GLY A 474 -40.62 0.96 21.51
C GLY A 474 -41.33 2.32 21.60
N SER A 475 -42.53 2.35 22.20
CA SER A 475 -43.28 3.59 22.40
C SER A 475 -43.96 3.67 23.75
N THR A 476 -44.01 4.88 24.32
CA THR A 476 -44.72 5.20 25.58
C THR A 476 -46.14 5.77 25.35
N SER A 477 -46.56 5.98 24.10
CA SER A 477 -47.89 6.53 23.78
C SER A 477 -48.99 5.48 23.62
N GLY A 478 -48.67 4.19 23.80
CA GLY A 478 -49.68 3.15 24.01
C GLY A 478 -50.18 3.19 25.46
N SER A 479 -51.44 2.81 25.70
CA SER A 479 -52.14 2.82 26.99
C SER A 479 -51.47 2.06 28.16
N GLY A 480 -50.28 1.51 27.96
CA GLY A 480 -49.36 1.13 29.02
C GLY A 480 -48.47 2.32 29.39
N ALA A 481 -49.04 3.33 30.06
CA ALA A 481 -48.25 4.28 30.81
C ALA A 481 -47.39 3.48 31.79
N ARG A 482 -46.09 3.36 31.53
CA ARG A 482 -45.17 3.11 32.63
C ARG A 482 -45.27 4.35 33.51
N ILE A 483 -46.01 4.21 34.60
CA ILE A 483 -45.84 5.02 35.80
C ILE A 483 -44.33 5.07 36.01
N ALA A 484 -43.76 6.27 36.14
CA ALA A 484 -42.38 6.42 36.55
C ALA A 484 -42.24 5.68 37.88
N ALA A 485 -41.75 4.44 37.81
CA ALA A 485 -41.11 3.81 38.93
C ALA A 485 -39.88 4.70 39.17
N ASP A 486 -39.93 5.44 40.26
CA ASP A 486 -38.75 5.65 41.08
C ASP A 486 -37.83 4.41 40.98
N ALA A 487 -36.52 4.62 40.90
CA ALA A 487 -35.52 3.62 40.57
C ALA A 487 -35.57 2.35 41.46
N ASP A 488 -36.33 2.37 42.57
CA ASP A 488 -36.52 1.25 43.49
C ASP A 488 -37.98 0.80 43.72
N GLY A 489 -38.99 1.44 43.11
CA GLY A 489 -40.40 1.12 43.38
C GLY A 489 -40.84 1.29 44.85
N SER A 490 -40.14 2.09 45.64
CA SER A 490 -40.30 2.20 47.10
C SER A 490 -41.45 3.06 47.57
N GLN A 491 -42.09 3.85 46.70
CA GLN A 491 -43.03 4.88 47.15
C GLN A 491 -44.51 4.54 46.91
N TRP A 492 -44.80 3.84 45.81
CA TRP A 492 -46.16 3.48 45.40
C TRP A 492 -46.22 2.04 44.90
N LYS A 493 -47.08 1.22 45.52
CA LYS A 493 -47.27 -0.18 45.15
C LYS A 493 -48.74 -0.48 44.88
N THR A 494 -49.01 -1.31 43.89
CA THR A 494 -50.34 -1.91 43.69
C THR A 494 -50.53 -3.08 44.64
N GLU A 495 -51.55 -3.02 45.49
CA GLU A 495 -51.96 -4.11 46.38
C GLU A 495 -53.39 -4.52 46.02
N GLY A 496 -53.52 -5.62 45.26
CA GLY A 496 -54.77 -5.99 44.60
C GLY A 496 -55.18 -4.96 43.54
N ASN A 497 -56.43 -4.48 43.60
CA ASN A 497 -56.96 -3.44 42.71
C ASN A 497 -56.71 -2.00 43.22
N ASN A 498 -55.93 -1.82 44.29
CA ASN A 498 -55.71 -0.53 44.92
C ASN A 498 -54.28 -0.03 44.71
N ILE A 499 -54.11 1.28 44.59
CA ILE A 499 -52.81 1.95 44.66
C ILE A 499 -52.55 2.35 46.12
N LYS A 500 -51.41 1.95 46.67
CA LYS A 500 -51.02 2.21 48.05
C LYS A 500 -49.72 3.02 48.10
N ASN A 501 -49.76 4.13 48.82
CA ASN A 501 -48.54 4.81 49.26
C ASN A 501 -47.89 3.98 50.37
N ILE A 502 -46.63 3.59 50.20
CA ILE A 502 -45.87 2.76 51.16
C ILE A 502 -44.80 3.56 51.93
N ASN A 503 -44.73 4.87 51.71
CA ASN A 503 -43.88 5.77 52.50
C ASN A 503 -44.54 6.10 53.86
N GLU A 504 -43.73 6.49 54.85
CA GLU A 504 -44.24 7.08 56.11
C GLU A 504 -44.82 8.49 55.91
N GLY A 505 -44.50 9.15 54.80
CA GLY A 505 -44.95 10.51 54.47
C GLY A 505 -46.41 10.59 53.95
N GLY A 506 -47.03 11.75 54.13
CA GLY A 506 -48.40 12.01 53.65
C GLY A 506 -48.50 12.39 52.17
N VAL A 507 -49.72 12.40 51.63
CA VAL A 507 -50.05 12.84 50.26
C VAL A 507 -50.46 14.32 50.29
N ILE A 508 -49.81 15.15 49.46
CA ILE A 508 -50.10 16.58 49.32
C ILE A 508 -50.63 16.84 47.91
N ILE A 509 -51.78 17.50 47.80
CA ILE A 509 -52.38 17.94 46.54
C ILE A 509 -52.51 19.46 46.60
N GLY A 510 -51.58 20.19 45.98
CA GLY A 510 -51.51 21.64 46.05
C GLY A 510 -50.08 22.15 45.93
N ASN A 511 -49.90 23.42 45.54
CA ASN A 511 -48.58 24.01 45.32
C ASN A 511 -48.12 24.77 46.58
N GLY A 512 -46.82 24.68 46.95
CA GLY A 512 -46.23 25.48 48.04
C GLY A 512 -46.24 24.87 49.45
N ILE A 513 -46.62 23.60 49.61
CA ILE A 513 -46.61 22.87 50.90
C ILE A 513 -45.64 21.69 50.78
N GLN A 514 -44.61 21.64 51.63
CA GLN A 514 -43.58 20.57 51.57
C GLN A 514 -43.80 19.41 52.54
N GLN A 515 -44.72 19.55 53.49
CA GLN A 515 -45.07 18.50 54.44
C GLN A 515 -46.54 18.59 54.83
N THR A 516 -47.18 17.45 55.08
CA THR A 516 -48.53 17.44 55.65
C THR A 516 -48.47 18.02 57.07
N PRO A 517 -49.47 18.83 57.49
CA PRO A 517 -49.57 19.25 58.89
C PRO A 517 -49.60 18.03 59.83
N ALA A 518 -49.08 18.21 61.05
CA ALA A 518 -49.01 17.14 62.03
C ALA A 518 -50.40 16.52 62.27
N GLY A 519 -50.51 15.19 62.13
CA GLY A 519 -51.77 14.44 62.29
C GLY A 519 -52.52 14.13 60.99
N TYR A 520 -52.11 14.69 59.83
CA TYR A 520 -52.78 14.46 58.55
C TYR A 520 -51.90 13.63 57.60
N ARG A 521 -52.52 12.65 56.93
CA ARG A 521 -51.87 11.86 55.86
C ARG A 521 -52.31 12.24 54.46
N LEU A 522 -53.34 13.08 54.33
CA LEU A 522 -53.80 13.66 53.08
C LEU A 522 -54.09 15.14 53.33
N TYR A 523 -53.49 16.03 52.55
CA TYR A 523 -53.74 17.47 52.59
C TYR A 523 -54.03 17.99 51.17
N VAL A 524 -55.09 18.78 51.02
CA VAL A 524 -55.53 19.35 49.74
C VAL A 524 -55.72 20.85 49.92
N SER A 525 -54.91 21.69 49.26
CA SER A 525 -54.89 23.14 49.52
C SER A 525 -56.14 23.87 49.02
N ASP A 526 -56.73 23.39 47.92
CA ASP A 526 -57.82 24.08 47.21
C ASP A 526 -59.20 23.45 47.48
N GLY A 527 -59.28 22.62 48.52
CA GLY A 527 -60.50 21.90 48.91
C GLY A 527 -60.76 20.63 48.08
N VAL A 528 -61.84 19.93 48.44
CA VAL A 528 -62.25 18.66 47.81
C VAL A 528 -63.69 18.80 47.31
N LEU A 529 -63.90 18.68 46.00
CA LEU A 529 -65.23 18.49 45.41
C LEU A 529 -65.51 17.00 45.27
N THR A 530 -66.59 16.51 45.85
CA THR A 530 -66.96 15.09 45.82
C THR A 530 -68.46 14.90 45.88
N GLU A 531 -68.97 13.83 45.25
CA GLU A 531 -70.39 13.48 45.28
C GLU A 531 -70.83 12.93 46.64
N LYS A 532 -69.93 12.27 47.38
CA LYS A 532 -70.21 11.68 48.70
C LYS A 532 -68.98 11.73 49.60
N VAL A 533 -69.17 12.17 50.84
CA VAL A 533 -68.20 12.02 51.94
C VAL A 533 -68.85 11.15 53.01
N LYS A 534 -68.14 10.13 53.49
CA LYS A 534 -68.51 9.38 54.69
C LYS A 534 -67.40 9.58 55.71
N VAL A 535 -67.73 10.23 56.83
CA VAL A 535 -66.80 10.37 57.97
C VAL A 535 -67.18 9.30 59.00
N ALA A 536 -66.23 8.42 59.31
CA ALA A 536 -66.40 7.43 60.37
C ALA A 536 -65.82 8.00 61.67
N ILE A 537 -66.59 7.90 62.76
CA ILE A 537 -66.14 8.34 64.07
C ILE A 537 -65.53 7.13 64.79
N LYS A 538 -64.45 7.38 65.52
CA LYS A 538 -63.58 6.32 66.04
C LYS A 538 -64.26 5.44 67.09
N THR A 539 -65.14 6.02 67.91
CA THR A 539 -65.87 5.32 68.97
C THR A 539 -67.32 5.82 69.02
N THR A 540 -68.21 5.02 69.60
CA THR A 540 -69.60 5.44 69.86
C THR A 540 -69.70 6.53 70.92
N ASP A 541 -68.68 6.67 71.79
CA ASP A 541 -68.64 7.71 72.82
C ASP A 541 -68.52 9.12 72.22
N ASP A 542 -68.04 9.23 70.98
CA ASP A 542 -67.90 10.50 70.26
C ASP A 542 -69.17 10.85 69.45
N TRP A 543 -70.21 10.01 69.53
CA TRP A 543 -71.55 10.27 68.97
C TRP A 543 -72.54 10.72 70.05
N SER A 544 -73.63 11.38 69.62
CA SER A 544 -74.41 12.28 70.48
C SER A 544 -75.47 11.67 71.41
N ASP A 545 -75.75 10.36 71.36
CA ASP A 545 -76.95 9.74 71.99
C ASP A 545 -77.08 9.88 73.54
N LYS A 546 -76.21 10.65 74.19
CA LYS A 546 -76.11 10.84 75.64
C LYS A 546 -77.19 11.76 76.22
N VAL A 547 -77.84 12.60 75.41
CA VAL A 547 -78.82 13.60 75.89
C VAL A 547 -80.11 12.94 76.40
N PHE A 548 -80.42 11.74 75.93
CA PHE A 548 -81.61 10.98 76.35
C PHE A 548 -81.38 10.06 77.56
N GLU A 549 -80.18 10.02 78.13
CA GLU A 549 -79.91 9.24 79.33
C GLU A 549 -80.68 9.77 80.55
N ARG A 550 -81.13 8.88 81.44
CA ARG A 550 -81.97 9.25 82.60
C ARG A 550 -81.32 10.22 83.58
N ASN A 551 -79.99 10.35 83.54
CA ASN A 551 -79.17 11.20 84.40
C ASN A 551 -78.70 12.49 83.70
N TYR A 552 -79.10 12.75 82.45
CA TYR A 552 -78.68 13.93 81.71
C TYR A 552 -79.26 15.20 82.34
N LYS A 553 -78.39 16.13 82.73
CA LYS A 553 -78.78 17.39 83.36
C LYS A 553 -78.97 18.47 82.30
N LEU A 554 -80.20 18.57 81.78
CA LEU A 554 -80.59 19.66 80.89
C LEU A 554 -80.38 21.02 81.59
N LYS A 555 -79.60 21.91 80.98
CA LYS A 555 -79.37 23.26 81.53
C LYS A 555 -80.69 24.04 81.51
N SER A 556 -80.87 25.01 82.42
CA SER A 556 -82.04 25.88 82.31
C SER A 556 -81.90 26.85 81.13
N LEU A 557 -83.00 27.23 80.46
CA LEU A 557 -82.97 28.18 79.35
C LEU A 557 -82.35 29.54 79.75
N SER A 558 -82.57 29.98 80.99
CA SER A 558 -81.94 31.19 81.56
C SER A 558 -80.40 31.10 81.60
N THR A 559 -79.87 29.92 81.94
CA THR A 559 -78.41 29.69 81.94
C THR A 559 -77.83 29.67 80.53
N VAL A 560 -78.56 29.10 79.58
CA VAL A 560 -78.16 29.06 78.16
C VAL A 560 -78.16 30.47 77.55
N GLU A 561 -79.22 31.25 77.80
CA GLU A 561 -79.32 32.65 77.36
C GLU A 561 -78.15 33.51 77.86
N THR A 562 -77.79 33.36 79.13
CA THR A 562 -76.65 34.07 79.72
C THR A 562 -75.33 33.69 79.03
N TYR A 563 -75.15 32.43 78.66
CA TYR A 563 -73.95 31.96 77.97
C TYR A 563 -73.86 32.49 76.54
N ILE A 564 -74.97 32.49 75.80
CA ILE A 564 -75.03 33.01 74.43
C ILE A 564 -74.71 34.50 74.41
N ASN A 565 -75.30 35.28 75.32
CA ASN A 565 -75.05 36.72 75.41
C ASN A 565 -73.57 37.05 75.70
N LYS A 566 -72.88 36.18 76.45
CA LYS A 566 -71.46 36.35 76.78
C LYS A 566 -70.50 35.87 75.69
N ASN A 567 -70.74 34.69 75.11
CA ASN A 567 -69.76 34.00 74.26
C ASN A 567 -70.14 34.02 72.76
N GLN A 568 -71.33 34.51 72.39
CA GLN A 568 -71.82 34.62 71.01
C GLN A 568 -71.89 33.28 70.23
N HIS A 569 -71.80 32.14 70.92
CA HIS A 569 -72.03 30.80 70.38
C HIS A 569 -72.71 29.91 71.42
N LEU A 570 -73.23 28.76 70.98
CA LEU A 570 -73.86 27.79 71.89
C LEU A 570 -72.81 27.08 72.75
N PRO A 571 -73.14 26.73 74.01
CA PRO A 571 -72.25 25.96 74.88
C PRO A 571 -71.80 24.66 74.21
N GLY A 572 -70.48 24.48 74.08
CA GLY A 572 -69.88 23.26 73.51
C GLY A 572 -69.62 23.31 72.00
N LEU A 573 -70.15 24.27 71.24
CA LEU A 573 -69.73 24.49 69.85
C LEU A 573 -68.50 25.41 69.82
N PRO A 574 -67.55 25.20 68.88
CA PRO A 574 -66.39 26.07 68.73
C PRO A 574 -66.81 27.45 68.21
N SER A 575 -66.01 28.46 68.54
CA SER A 575 -66.15 29.83 68.00
C SER A 575 -65.65 29.92 66.56
N ALA A 576 -66.09 30.94 65.82
CA ALA A 576 -65.64 31.15 64.44
C ALA A 576 -64.11 31.31 64.32
N GLU A 577 -63.47 31.91 65.33
CA GLU A 577 -62.02 32.11 65.37
C GLU A 577 -61.25 30.79 65.57
N GLU A 578 -61.78 29.88 66.40
CA GLU A 578 -61.20 28.54 66.58
C GLU A 578 -61.30 27.70 65.30
N VAL A 579 -62.43 27.77 64.60
CA VAL A 579 -62.66 27.06 63.32
C VAL A 579 -61.68 27.48 62.23
N VAL A 580 -61.35 28.77 62.13
CA VAL A 580 -60.40 29.29 61.13
C VAL A 580 -58.98 28.80 61.41
N LYS A 581 -58.59 28.67 62.68
CA LYS A 581 -57.22 28.33 63.08
C LYS A 581 -56.96 26.82 63.06
N GLU A 582 -57.92 26.02 63.49
CA GLU A 582 -57.73 24.58 63.73
C GLU A 582 -58.51 23.69 62.75
N GLY A 583 -59.43 24.28 61.96
CA GLY A 583 -60.38 23.53 61.14
C GLY A 583 -61.53 22.95 61.99
N VAL A 584 -62.48 22.29 61.32
CA VAL A 584 -63.58 21.57 61.99
C VAL A 584 -63.56 20.12 61.56
N ASP A 585 -63.55 19.21 62.54
CA ASP A 585 -63.89 17.82 62.30
C ASP A 585 -65.40 17.73 62.01
N VAL A 586 -65.73 17.44 60.76
CA VAL A 586 -67.12 17.37 60.29
C VAL A 586 -67.92 16.32 61.07
N GLY A 587 -67.31 15.18 61.43
CA GLY A 587 -67.98 14.13 62.20
C GLY A 587 -68.26 14.57 63.64
N ALA A 588 -67.29 15.20 64.30
CA ALA A 588 -67.49 15.73 65.67
C ALA A 588 -68.49 16.90 65.70
N MET A 589 -68.48 17.75 64.66
CA MET A 589 -69.41 18.87 64.54
C MET A 589 -70.84 18.39 64.29
N GLU A 590 -71.04 17.41 63.40
CA GLU A 590 -72.35 16.77 63.20
C GLU A 590 -72.86 16.12 64.49
N ALA A 591 -71.99 15.43 65.24
CA ALA A 591 -72.35 14.87 66.54
C ALA A 591 -72.77 15.96 67.54
N LYS A 592 -72.02 17.06 67.67
CA LYS A 592 -72.42 18.15 68.57
C LYS A 592 -73.68 18.87 68.12
N LEU A 593 -73.90 19.01 66.81
CA LEU A 593 -75.15 19.56 66.28
C LEU A 593 -76.34 18.67 66.65
N LEU A 594 -76.18 17.34 66.53
CA LEU A 594 -77.18 16.38 66.99
C LEU A 594 -77.47 16.54 68.49
N GLU A 595 -76.44 16.76 69.33
CA GLU A 595 -76.60 16.96 70.78
C GLU A 595 -77.50 18.15 71.08
N LYS A 596 -77.30 19.25 70.34
CA LYS A 596 -78.12 20.45 70.48
C LYS A 596 -79.53 20.27 69.96
N VAL A 597 -79.74 19.47 68.92
CA VAL A 597 -81.08 19.11 68.45
C VAL A 597 -81.81 18.25 69.49
N GLU A 598 -81.13 17.34 70.17
CA GLU A 598 -81.70 16.52 71.24
C GLU A 598 -82.05 17.36 72.47
N GLU A 599 -81.17 18.27 72.90
CA GLU A 599 -81.42 19.23 73.99
C GLU A 599 -82.65 20.11 73.66
N LEU A 600 -82.72 20.63 72.41
CA LEU A 600 -83.86 21.41 71.91
C LEU A 600 -85.16 20.60 71.97
N THR A 601 -85.10 19.31 71.66
CA THR A 601 -86.25 18.40 71.71
C THR A 601 -86.75 18.22 73.15
N LEU A 602 -85.85 18.09 74.14
CA LEU A 602 -86.22 18.06 75.55
C LEU A 602 -86.87 19.36 76.03
N TYR A 603 -86.34 20.52 75.61
CA TYR A 603 -86.98 21.82 75.90
C TYR A 603 -88.38 21.92 75.30
N MET A 604 -88.59 21.46 74.07
CA MET A 604 -89.93 21.44 73.45
C MET A 604 -90.91 20.52 74.18
N ILE A 605 -90.46 19.35 74.65
CA ILE A 605 -91.29 18.44 75.46
C ILE A 605 -91.69 19.10 76.79
N GLN A 606 -90.75 19.79 77.45
CA GLN A 606 -91.04 20.54 78.67
C GLN A 606 -92.05 21.66 78.39
N LEU A 607 -91.83 22.46 77.35
CA LEU A 607 -92.74 23.54 76.94
C LEU A 607 -94.14 23.02 76.63
N LYS A 608 -94.26 21.86 75.97
CA LYS A 608 -95.53 21.21 75.67
C LYS A 608 -96.26 20.74 76.94
N LYS A 609 -95.54 20.16 77.92
CA LYS A 609 -96.12 19.77 79.21
C LYS A 609 -96.64 20.98 79.99
N GLU A 610 -95.90 22.08 80.00
CA GLU A 610 -96.31 23.34 80.63
C GLU A 610 -97.54 23.93 79.91
N ASN A 611 -97.56 23.92 78.58
CA ASN A 611 -98.70 24.40 77.79
C ASN A 611 -99.97 23.54 77.98
N ASP A 612 -99.82 22.21 78.11
CA ASP A 612 -100.94 21.31 78.42
C ASP A 612 -101.44 21.47 79.87
N ALA A 613 -100.55 21.83 80.81
CA ALA A 613 -100.94 22.19 82.17
C ALA A 613 -101.71 23.52 82.20
N LEU A 614 -101.25 24.53 81.44
CA LEU A 614 -101.93 25.81 81.25
C LEU A 614 -103.32 25.65 80.60
N LYS A 615 -103.45 24.81 79.56
CA LYS A 615 -104.76 24.47 78.96
C LYS A 615 -105.71 23.81 79.97
N ARG A 616 -105.21 22.88 80.80
CA ARG A 616 -106.03 22.26 81.87
C ARG A 616 -106.49 23.28 82.91
N GLN A 617 -105.64 24.25 83.24
CA GLN A 617 -105.98 25.33 84.16
C GLN A 617 -107.03 26.29 83.55
N SER A 618 -106.89 26.62 82.27
CA SER A 618 -107.86 27.43 81.52
C SER A 618 -109.24 26.76 81.46
N VAL A 619 -109.31 25.46 81.18
CA VAL A 619 -110.59 24.70 81.20
C VAL A 619 -111.23 24.66 82.59
N ARG A 620 -110.43 24.57 83.66
CA ARG A 620 -110.94 24.66 85.05
C ARG A 620 -111.47 26.05 85.40
N MET A 621 -110.79 27.11 84.95
CA MET A 621 -111.28 28.49 85.14
C MET A 621 -112.57 28.74 84.36
N GLN A 622 -112.67 28.26 83.12
CA GLN A 622 -113.88 28.40 82.30
C GLN A 622 -115.10 27.71 82.94
N LYS A 623 -114.92 26.51 83.53
CA LYS A 623 -115.98 25.83 84.29
C LYS A 623 -116.42 26.62 85.53
N ARG A 624 -115.48 27.27 86.23
CA ARG A 624 -115.77 28.14 87.40
C ARG A 624 -116.57 29.39 87.01
N ILE A 625 -116.27 29.99 85.87
CA ILE A 625 -116.98 31.18 85.36
C ILE A 625 -118.44 30.82 84.99
N ASN A 626 -118.65 29.68 84.30
CA ASN A 626 -120.01 29.24 83.92
C ASN A 626 -120.89 28.86 85.13
N SER A 627 -120.31 28.38 86.23
CA SER A 627 -121.05 28.12 87.47
C SER A 627 -121.46 29.40 88.22
N LEU A 628 -120.69 30.49 88.09
CA LEU A 628 -121.00 31.78 88.72
C LEU A 628 -122.10 32.54 87.97
N GLN A 629 -122.20 32.39 86.65
CA GLN A 629 -123.27 33.04 85.86
C GLN A 629 -124.67 32.44 86.09
N ARG A 630 -124.79 31.18 86.53
CA ARG A 630 -126.10 30.54 86.81
C ARG A 630 -126.71 30.90 88.18
N LEU A 631 -125.94 31.48 89.09
CA LEU A 631 -126.38 31.85 90.44
C LEU A 631 -126.95 33.29 90.55
N ASN A 632 -126.83 34.11 89.49
CA ASN A 632 -127.25 35.52 89.48
C ASN A 632 -128.62 35.77 88.80
N HIS A 633 -129.41 34.72 88.53
CA HIS A 633 -130.73 34.82 87.86
C HIS A 633 -131.88 34.16 88.65
N LYS A 634 -131.93 34.37 89.97
CA LYS A 634 -133.17 34.24 90.75
C LYS A 634 -133.34 35.43 91.68
#